data_AF-A0AAW8XKP6-F1
#
_entry.id   AF-A0AAW8XKP6-F1
#
_cell.length_a   1.000
_cell.length_b   1.000
_cell.length_c   1.000
_cell.angle_alpha   90.00
_cell.angle_beta   90.00
_cell.angle_gamma   90.00
#
_symmetry.space_group_name_H-M   'P 1'
#
loop_
_entity.id
_entity.type
_entity.pdbx_description
1 polymer ?
#
loop_
_entity_poly.entity_id
_entity_poly.type
_entity_poly.pdbx_seq_one_letter_code
_entity_poly.pdbx_strand_id
1 'polypeptide(L)'
;MSTYKTKNPLGSAAVKDLYDNAENVDKFVNDRTKEELEDRLGVLRKTWHGMEMIFSRFIDYITGRGEQAVAAIGWQELGNWAVGLALDNRQQIVYYNGSWYKYLGELEHVIAGDSPENDGGVWSAENPTGKWSNIGDAALRSNLGSGEAGLGVNLVYGALKQVSITNFMSSDEIQLLENRVHAVNIDNAITAAKAAGHEHVNLPYGHFGLHDTDDLSNFLVYGSNKTHLPDIKLKTRDGSSGALSLETEGTVLHLTGAAAANGITLSNSGSGYASSLCGIVGCSIYYPEQDWKDWELGTTADIDGDIYYQPTVFPPAFIADKAMRVVFDNVFFINAYHWIDIKDAQLVHFGGIAGSLLNRGYTVTRMGAGGVTENFDSYPYWTWACDFAGISQRVNHYCDAVAKGIQVGLDDGVTRTVEQMRIIHASIIGAADGIICGGKGVSIVDAKIDNVMRGITINDDDNSAYHQIGKAWVSSYYRNNYIPKQRKDGNVYGFKSNTAPPIDLSGLQVVRADGRGVWMPYSSGSQVKGAVVQQCMYKAFEFGSRGRTTDVISVNGCYAGMYNDTSLTDQVAYTFGDFMRCDIKGLQWKGASNVTPYVLNNALNYYEAGKELDLTSLDGRFYKGYSNTLFTQERGLRGFINTSGASSTAAVETLRLSGTNTGAKMLNTGLGIRNTVSDGTGYGALILYASLAGTATPIVEVFGDGVNTGLRPLTDASRDLGDATHRFRRGYFSESLAVGGNPVGVKVAVPATATSVGSVGQWAADTSYLYICVATNTWMRTALETW
;
A
#
# COMPACT_ATOMS: atom_id res chain seq x y z
N MET A 1 -56.02 34.82 -86.64
CA MET A 1 -57.46 34.95 -86.34
C MET A 1 -57.84 33.81 -85.43
N SER A 2 -58.29 34.11 -84.21
CA SER A 2 -58.85 33.10 -83.31
C SER A 2 -60.16 32.57 -83.89
N THR A 3 -60.31 31.26 -83.96
CA THR A 3 -61.48 30.56 -84.49
C THR A 3 -62.09 29.67 -83.42
N TYR A 4 -63.38 29.37 -83.51
CA TYR A 4 -64.02 28.29 -82.73
C TYR A 4 -63.35 26.93 -83.02
N LYS A 5 -63.59 25.88 -82.21
CA LYS A 5 -63.07 24.53 -82.50
C LYS A 5 -63.51 23.98 -83.87
N THR A 6 -64.58 24.55 -84.42
CA THR A 6 -65.12 24.30 -85.76
C THR A 6 -64.33 25.00 -86.89
N LYS A 7 -63.32 25.81 -86.55
CA LYS A 7 -62.53 26.70 -87.42
C LYS A 7 -63.26 27.91 -88.01
N ASN A 8 -64.46 28.22 -87.53
CA ASN A 8 -65.18 29.43 -87.88
C ASN A 8 -64.64 30.67 -87.14
N PRO A 9 -64.66 31.87 -87.73
CA PRO A 9 -64.26 33.09 -87.04
C PRO A 9 -65.18 33.38 -85.84
N LEU A 10 -64.61 33.99 -84.78
CA LEU A 10 -65.37 34.39 -83.60
C LEU A 10 -66.52 35.35 -83.97
N GLY A 11 -67.71 35.11 -83.41
CA GLY A 11 -68.95 35.84 -83.75
C GLY A 11 -69.85 35.11 -84.77
N SER A 12 -69.42 33.95 -85.28
CA SER A 12 -70.26 33.05 -86.08
C SER A 12 -71.50 32.58 -85.31
N ALA A 13 -72.66 32.69 -85.95
CA ALA A 13 -73.95 32.21 -85.43
C ALA A 13 -74.25 30.75 -85.80
N ALA A 14 -73.27 30.01 -86.32
CA ALA A 14 -73.47 28.61 -86.64
C ALA A 14 -73.77 27.80 -85.36
N VAL A 15 -74.72 26.88 -85.45
CA VAL A 15 -75.21 26.08 -84.30
C VAL A 15 -74.06 25.40 -83.54
N LYS A 16 -73.05 24.88 -84.26
CA LYS A 16 -71.88 24.24 -83.65
C LYS A 16 -70.99 25.19 -82.84
N ASP A 17 -70.98 26.47 -83.18
CA ASP A 17 -70.18 27.49 -82.48
C ASP A 17 -70.90 28.00 -81.23
N LEU A 18 -72.22 28.11 -81.30
CA LEU A 18 -73.07 28.36 -80.14
C LEU A 18 -72.98 27.19 -79.14
N TYR A 19 -72.93 25.95 -79.63
CA TYR A 19 -72.72 24.76 -78.81
C TYR A 19 -71.34 24.78 -78.12
N ASP A 20 -70.24 25.07 -78.83
CA ASP A 20 -68.89 25.16 -78.22
C ASP A 20 -68.82 26.27 -77.17
N ASN A 21 -69.48 27.42 -77.36
CA ASN A 21 -69.57 28.44 -76.32
C ASN A 21 -70.37 27.96 -75.09
N ALA A 22 -71.51 27.31 -75.30
CA ALA A 22 -72.33 26.76 -74.22
C ALA A 22 -71.58 25.67 -73.45
N GLU A 23 -70.87 24.77 -74.15
CA GLU A 23 -70.04 23.73 -73.56
C GLU A 23 -68.88 24.31 -72.72
N ASN A 24 -68.21 25.35 -73.21
CA ASN A 24 -67.13 25.98 -72.45
C ASN A 24 -67.66 26.73 -71.22
N VAL A 25 -68.80 27.43 -71.31
CA VAL A 25 -69.44 28.08 -70.14
C VAL A 25 -69.93 27.04 -69.13
N ASP A 26 -70.54 25.95 -69.60
CA ASP A 26 -70.96 24.83 -68.75
C ASP A 26 -69.78 24.25 -67.98
N LYS A 27 -68.63 24.04 -68.64
CA LYS A 27 -67.40 23.59 -67.98
C LYS A 27 -66.85 24.61 -66.98
N PHE A 28 -66.89 25.91 -67.27
CA PHE A 28 -66.41 26.93 -66.30
C PHE A 28 -67.27 27.02 -65.05
N VAL A 29 -68.58 26.82 -65.17
CA VAL A 29 -69.54 27.01 -64.07
C VAL A 29 -69.78 25.70 -63.31
N ASN A 30 -69.91 24.58 -64.02
CA ASN A 30 -70.40 23.32 -63.45
C ASN A 30 -69.31 22.26 -63.24
N ASP A 31 -68.07 22.45 -63.72
CA ASP A 31 -66.96 21.53 -63.39
C ASP A 31 -66.63 21.64 -61.89
N ARG A 32 -66.66 20.51 -61.20
CA ARG A 32 -66.48 20.40 -59.74
C ARG A 32 -65.10 19.89 -59.34
N THR A 33 -64.17 19.80 -60.29
CA THR A 33 -62.88 19.13 -60.08
C THR A 33 -61.70 19.96 -60.54
N LYS A 34 -61.84 20.72 -61.63
CA LYS A 34 -60.77 21.54 -62.17
C LYS A 34 -60.88 22.95 -61.63
N GLU A 35 -59.80 23.47 -61.04
CA GLU A 35 -59.77 24.86 -60.55
C GLU A 35 -59.59 25.87 -61.69
N GLU A 36 -59.01 25.45 -62.81
CA GLU A 36 -58.74 26.30 -63.97
C GLU A 36 -59.00 25.54 -65.28
N LEU A 37 -59.47 26.26 -66.30
CA LEU A 37 -59.74 25.76 -67.65
C LEU A 37 -59.36 26.80 -68.69
N GLU A 38 -58.94 26.37 -69.87
CA GLU A 38 -58.71 27.27 -71.01
C GLU A 38 -60.04 27.79 -71.55
N ASP A 39 -60.12 29.10 -71.75
CA ASP A 39 -61.23 29.72 -72.48
C ASP A 39 -61.11 29.46 -73.99
N ARG A 40 -62.12 29.89 -74.75
CA ARG A 40 -62.14 29.70 -76.21
C ARG A 40 -61.00 30.40 -76.96
N LEU A 41 -60.19 31.22 -76.29
CA LEU A 41 -58.99 31.87 -76.83
C LEU A 41 -57.69 31.16 -76.38
N GLY A 42 -57.80 30.06 -75.64
CA GLY A 42 -56.68 29.32 -75.05
C GLY A 42 -56.11 29.98 -73.79
N VAL A 43 -56.83 30.93 -73.17
CA VAL A 43 -56.37 31.60 -71.96
C VAL A 43 -56.93 30.87 -70.75
N LEU A 44 -56.06 30.43 -69.83
CA LEU A 44 -56.50 29.83 -68.58
C LEU A 44 -57.33 30.83 -67.75
N ARG A 45 -58.53 30.42 -67.36
CA ARG A 45 -59.41 31.14 -66.44
C ARG A 45 -59.77 30.23 -65.28
N LYS A 46 -60.06 30.82 -64.13
CA LYS A 46 -60.58 30.07 -62.98
C LYS A 46 -62.00 29.61 -63.24
N THR A 47 -62.30 28.36 -62.89
CA THR A 47 -63.67 27.86 -62.84
C THR A 47 -64.36 28.36 -61.57
N TRP A 48 -65.68 28.20 -61.49
CA TRP A 48 -66.44 28.47 -60.27
C TRP A 48 -65.90 27.64 -59.10
N HIS A 49 -65.64 26.35 -59.32
CA HIS A 49 -65.02 25.47 -58.33
C HIS A 49 -63.63 25.96 -57.89
N GLY A 50 -62.79 26.46 -58.80
CA GLY A 50 -61.49 27.05 -58.44
C GLY A 50 -61.62 28.30 -57.58
N MET A 51 -62.63 29.12 -57.82
CA MET A 51 -62.93 30.28 -56.98
C MET A 51 -63.44 29.85 -55.59
N GLU A 52 -64.30 28.84 -55.51
CA GLU A 52 -64.76 28.25 -54.24
C GLU A 52 -63.59 27.68 -53.43
N MET A 53 -62.68 26.94 -54.06
CA MET A 53 -61.52 26.35 -53.38
C MET A 53 -60.54 27.41 -52.85
N ILE A 54 -60.33 28.50 -53.59
CA ILE A 54 -59.51 29.63 -53.12
C ILE A 54 -60.17 30.30 -51.91
N PHE A 55 -61.49 30.50 -51.96
CA PHE A 55 -62.23 31.09 -50.85
C PHE A 55 -62.17 30.20 -49.60
N SER A 56 -62.40 28.90 -49.74
CA SER A 56 -62.29 27.94 -48.62
C SER A 56 -60.88 27.95 -47.99
N ARG A 57 -59.82 27.90 -48.81
CA ARG A 57 -58.44 27.98 -48.32
C ARG A 57 -58.13 29.29 -47.59
N PHE A 58 -58.73 30.40 -48.03
CA PHE A 58 -58.58 31.70 -47.37
C PHE A 58 -59.27 31.75 -46.00
N ILE A 59 -60.47 31.16 -45.89
CA ILE A 59 -61.18 31.02 -44.62
C ILE A 59 -60.38 30.14 -43.65
N ASP A 60 -59.85 29.00 -44.12
CA ASP A 60 -58.99 28.13 -43.30
C ASP A 60 -57.74 28.85 -42.78
N TYR A 61 -57.10 29.64 -43.65
CA TYR A 61 -55.91 30.43 -43.29
C TYR A 61 -56.21 31.48 -42.22
N ILE A 62 -57.32 32.23 -42.34
CA ILE A 62 -57.70 33.23 -41.34
C ILE A 62 -58.12 32.57 -40.02
N THR A 63 -58.87 31.46 -40.09
CA THR A 63 -59.33 30.72 -38.90
C THR A 63 -58.13 30.17 -38.14
N GLY A 64 -57.21 29.49 -38.83
CA GLY A 64 -56.02 28.91 -38.19
C GLY A 64 -55.09 29.95 -37.57
N ARG A 65 -54.91 31.14 -38.19
CA ARG A 65 -54.13 32.23 -37.57
C ARG A 65 -54.88 32.92 -36.45
N GLY A 66 -56.21 33.02 -36.52
CA GLY A 66 -57.06 33.53 -35.45
C GLY A 66 -56.94 32.68 -34.19
N GLU A 67 -57.01 31.35 -34.33
CA GLU A 67 -56.84 30.41 -33.22
C GLU A 67 -55.45 30.51 -32.58
N GLN A 68 -54.39 30.60 -33.39
CA GLN A 68 -53.02 30.77 -32.89
C GLN A 68 -52.80 32.13 -32.21
N ALA A 69 -53.41 33.20 -32.71
CA ALA A 69 -53.31 34.53 -32.11
C ALA A 69 -54.07 34.62 -30.78
N VAL A 70 -55.25 34.00 -30.68
CA VAL A 70 -56.05 33.92 -29.44
C VAL A 70 -55.37 33.03 -28.39
N ALA A 71 -54.71 31.95 -28.80
CA ALA A 71 -53.95 31.09 -27.89
C ALA A 71 -52.74 31.80 -27.24
N ALA A 72 -52.20 32.86 -27.86
CA ALA A 72 -51.05 33.61 -27.37
C ALA A 72 -51.40 34.75 -26.40
N ILE A 73 -52.67 35.15 -26.32
CA ILE A 73 -53.22 36.07 -25.33
C ILE A 73 -53.67 35.18 -24.17
N GLY A 74 -53.09 35.34 -22.97
CA GLY A 74 -53.32 34.45 -21.82
C GLY A 74 -54.79 34.31 -21.37
N TRP A 75 -55.01 33.62 -20.26
CA TRP A 75 -56.37 33.39 -19.75
C TRP A 75 -57.09 34.69 -19.39
N GLN A 76 -58.36 34.79 -19.75
CA GLN A 76 -59.27 35.87 -19.37
C GLN A 76 -60.04 35.45 -18.12
N GLU A 77 -59.76 36.11 -17.00
CA GLU A 77 -60.43 35.82 -15.72
C GLU A 77 -61.82 36.46 -15.68
N LEU A 78 -62.87 35.65 -15.56
CA LEU A 78 -64.25 36.15 -15.36
C LEU A 78 -64.62 36.35 -13.88
N GLY A 79 -63.73 35.94 -12.96
CA GLY A 79 -63.93 36.02 -11.53
C GLY A 79 -64.59 34.75 -10.95
N ASN A 80 -65.27 34.92 -9.82
CA ASN A 80 -65.86 33.81 -9.07
C ASN A 80 -67.05 33.17 -9.80
N TRP A 81 -67.20 31.85 -9.61
CA TRP A 81 -68.32 31.07 -10.12
C TRP A 81 -69.67 31.64 -9.69
N ALA A 82 -70.55 31.84 -10.67
CA ALA A 82 -71.92 32.28 -10.45
C ALA A 82 -72.84 31.70 -11.52
N VAL A 83 -74.01 31.21 -11.11
CA VAL A 83 -75.07 30.84 -12.06
C VAL A 83 -75.49 32.08 -12.84
N GLY A 84 -75.57 31.95 -14.16
CA GLY A 84 -75.86 33.04 -15.09
C GLY A 84 -74.62 33.73 -15.67
N LEU A 85 -73.40 33.36 -15.26
CA LEU A 85 -72.17 33.85 -15.87
C LEU A 85 -72.01 33.25 -17.28
N ALA A 86 -71.84 34.12 -18.28
CA ALA A 86 -71.69 33.70 -19.68
C ALA A 86 -70.21 33.54 -20.07
N LEU A 87 -69.91 32.42 -20.70
CA LEU A 87 -68.66 32.07 -21.35
C LEU A 87 -68.87 32.16 -22.86
N ASP A 88 -68.20 33.11 -23.50
CA ASP A 88 -68.25 33.34 -24.94
C ASP A 88 -66.92 33.02 -25.64
N ASN A 89 -65.86 32.82 -24.86
CA ASN A 89 -64.51 32.63 -25.36
C ASN A 89 -63.82 31.45 -24.68
N ARG A 90 -63.06 30.68 -25.47
CA ARG A 90 -62.32 29.49 -25.03
C ARG A 90 -61.19 29.80 -24.06
N GLN A 91 -60.70 31.04 -24.02
CA GLN A 91 -59.66 31.49 -23.08
C GLN A 91 -60.24 32.02 -21.76
N GLN A 92 -61.55 31.98 -21.55
CA GLN A 92 -62.14 32.42 -20.29
C GLN A 92 -62.06 31.35 -19.20
N ILE A 93 -61.76 31.80 -17.99
CA ILE A 93 -61.60 30.94 -16.81
C ILE A 93 -62.43 31.49 -15.65
N VAL A 94 -62.98 30.58 -14.84
CA VAL A 94 -63.88 30.88 -13.74
C VAL A 94 -63.33 30.28 -12.46
N TYR A 95 -63.30 31.05 -11.38
CA TYR A 95 -62.75 30.63 -10.10
C TYR A 95 -63.82 29.94 -9.25
N TYR A 96 -63.58 28.70 -8.85
CA TYR A 96 -64.46 27.96 -7.96
C TYR A 96 -63.64 27.23 -6.90
N ASN A 97 -64.01 27.42 -5.63
CA ASN A 97 -63.49 26.67 -4.48
C ASN A 97 -61.96 26.47 -4.48
N GLY A 98 -61.18 27.55 -4.63
CA GLY A 98 -59.71 27.50 -4.56
C GLY A 98 -58.99 27.25 -5.89
N SER A 99 -59.70 26.95 -6.98
CA SER A 99 -59.11 26.60 -8.27
C SER A 99 -59.74 27.37 -9.43
N TRP A 100 -58.96 27.56 -10.50
CA TRP A 100 -59.45 28.08 -11.76
C TRP A 100 -59.92 26.92 -12.66
N TYR A 101 -61.08 27.09 -13.28
CA TYR A 101 -61.67 26.13 -14.20
C TYR A 101 -61.84 26.74 -15.59
N LYS A 102 -61.52 25.95 -16.61
CA LYS A 102 -61.76 26.25 -18.02
C LYS A 102 -62.92 25.40 -18.53
N TYR A 103 -63.79 25.99 -19.32
CA TYR A 103 -64.86 25.24 -19.99
C TYR A 103 -64.36 24.58 -21.30
N LEU A 104 -64.66 23.29 -21.43
CA LEU A 104 -64.29 22.42 -22.55
C LEU A 104 -65.47 22.17 -23.52
N GLY A 105 -66.70 22.50 -23.15
CA GLY A 105 -67.89 22.30 -23.98
C GLY A 105 -68.03 23.25 -25.19
N GLU A 106 -69.22 23.26 -25.80
CA GLU A 106 -69.59 24.20 -26.87
C GLU A 106 -69.89 25.59 -26.31
N LEU A 107 -69.36 26.64 -26.95
CA LEU A 107 -69.60 28.04 -26.61
C LEU A 107 -70.63 28.65 -27.59
N GLU A 108 -71.42 29.66 -27.23
CA GLU A 108 -71.50 30.33 -25.92
C GLU A 108 -72.19 29.45 -24.86
N HIS A 109 -71.65 29.44 -23.63
CA HIS A 109 -72.18 28.66 -22.51
C HIS A 109 -72.55 29.57 -21.35
N VAL A 110 -73.71 29.38 -20.75
CA VAL A 110 -74.11 30.09 -19.54
C VAL A 110 -74.12 29.10 -18.40
N ILE A 111 -73.38 29.39 -17.33
CA ILE A 111 -73.29 28.54 -16.15
C ILE A 111 -74.71 28.36 -15.57
N ALA A 112 -75.21 27.13 -15.58
CA ALA A 112 -76.53 26.76 -15.09
C ALA A 112 -76.47 26.01 -13.74
N GLY A 113 -75.37 25.31 -13.48
CA GLY A 113 -75.10 24.62 -12.21
C GLY A 113 -74.40 25.49 -11.17
N ASP A 114 -74.65 25.20 -9.89
CA ASP A 114 -74.00 25.85 -8.74
C ASP A 114 -72.54 25.43 -8.53
N SER A 115 -72.06 24.41 -9.25
CA SER A 115 -70.66 23.97 -9.27
C SER A 115 -70.25 23.41 -10.65
N PRO A 116 -68.93 23.28 -10.94
CA PRO A 116 -68.44 22.60 -12.15
C PRO A 116 -68.98 21.18 -12.31
N GLU A 117 -69.18 20.45 -11.22
CA GLU A 117 -69.75 19.11 -11.21
C GLU A 117 -71.22 19.13 -11.66
N ASN A 118 -71.99 20.12 -11.19
CA ASN A 118 -73.42 20.27 -11.50
C ASN A 118 -73.68 21.00 -12.83
N ASP A 119 -72.67 21.63 -13.42
CA ASP A 119 -72.72 22.35 -14.69
C ASP A 119 -72.03 21.57 -15.83
N GLY A 120 -72.30 20.26 -15.91
CA GLY A 120 -71.77 19.39 -16.96
C GLY A 120 -70.53 18.57 -16.59
N GLY A 121 -70.12 18.58 -15.32
CA GLY A 121 -69.08 17.70 -14.78
C GLY A 121 -67.67 18.22 -14.97
N VAL A 122 -66.78 17.88 -14.04
CA VAL A 122 -65.33 18.09 -14.18
C VAL A 122 -64.70 16.94 -14.96
N TRP A 123 -63.90 17.27 -15.95
CA TRP A 123 -63.12 16.34 -16.74
C TRP A 123 -62.05 15.67 -15.88
N SER A 124 -62.04 14.34 -15.91
CA SER A 124 -61.01 13.49 -15.32
C SER A 124 -60.85 12.23 -16.19
N ALA A 125 -59.85 11.40 -15.92
CA ALA A 125 -59.70 10.12 -16.61
C ALA A 125 -60.93 9.20 -16.42
N GLU A 126 -61.63 9.35 -15.30
CA GLU A 126 -62.83 8.58 -14.93
C GLU A 126 -64.13 9.23 -15.44
N ASN A 127 -64.10 10.55 -15.70
CA ASN A 127 -65.19 11.32 -16.31
C ASN A 127 -64.69 12.04 -17.58
N PRO A 128 -64.43 11.31 -18.68
CA PRO A 128 -63.90 11.90 -19.90
C PRO A 128 -64.89 12.82 -20.62
N THR A 129 -66.17 12.77 -20.23
CA THR A 129 -67.26 13.61 -20.75
C THR A 129 -67.45 14.91 -19.97
N GLY A 130 -66.68 15.14 -18.90
CA GLY A 130 -66.76 16.37 -18.11
C GLY A 130 -66.48 17.62 -18.94
N LYS A 131 -67.34 18.63 -18.80
CA LYS A 131 -67.27 19.88 -19.56
C LYS A 131 -66.37 20.94 -18.92
N TRP A 132 -65.87 20.74 -17.70
CA TRP A 132 -65.00 21.68 -17.00
C TRP A 132 -63.64 21.06 -16.70
N SER A 133 -62.55 21.80 -16.89
CA SER A 133 -61.19 21.34 -16.59
C SER A 133 -60.53 22.25 -15.58
N ASN A 134 -60.01 21.68 -14.50
CA ASN A 134 -59.21 22.43 -13.54
C ASN A 134 -57.84 22.75 -14.17
N ILE A 135 -57.50 24.04 -14.22
CA ILE A 135 -56.25 24.53 -14.83
C ILE A 135 -55.24 25.04 -13.78
N GLY A 136 -55.51 24.82 -12.49
CA GLY A 136 -54.73 25.37 -11.39
C GLY A 136 -53.62 24.46 -10.85
N ASP A 137 -52.60 25.10 -10.28
CA ASP A 137 -51.57 24.57 -9.37
C ASP A 137 -52.15 23.73 -8.21
N ALA A 138 -53.41 23.98 -7.83
CA ALA A 138 -54.10 23.24 -6.77
C ALA A 138 -54.30 21.75 -7.07
N ALA A 139 -54.58 21.34 -8.31
CA ALA A 139 -54.69 19.93 -8.68
C ALA A 139 -53.32 19.23 -8.62
N LEU A 140 -52.27 19.90 -9.10
CA LEU A 140 -50.90 19.42 -8.98
C LEU A 140 -50.42 19.38 -7.52
N ARG A 141 -50.75 20.37 -6.68
CA ARG A 141 -50.44 20.39 -5.24
C ARG A 141 -51.21 19.33 -4.46
N SER A 142 -52.49 19.13 -4.78
CA SER A 142 -53.31 18.06 -4.19
C SER A 142 -52.75 16.70 -4.55
N ASN A 143 -52.37 16.51 -5.81
CA ASN A 143 -51.73 15.29 -6.27
C ASN A 143 -50.33 15.11 -5.65
N LEU A 144 -49.50 16.17 -5.53
CA LEU A 144 -48.20 16.13 -4.86
C LEU A 144 -48.29 15.92 -3.34
N GLY A 145 -49.36 16.39 -2.70
CA GLY A 145 -49.61 16.26 -1.26
C GLY A 145 -50.38 15.00 -0.86
N SER A 146 -50.82 14.19 -1.83
CA SER A 146 -51.59 12.97 -1.60
C SER A 146 -50.69 11.79 -1.20
N GLY A 147 -51.18 10.94 -0.30
CA GLY A 147 -50.55 9.68 0.11
C GLY A 147 -51.04 8.44 -0.65
N GLU A 148 -51.91 8.62 -1.66
CA GLU A 148 -52.46 7.51 -2.44
C GLU A 148 -51.46 6.94 -3.47
N ALA A 149 -51.51 5.62 -3.68
CA ALA A 149 -50.64 4.91 -4.60
C ALA A 149 -50.80 5.40 -6.05
N GLY A 150 -49.72 5.95 -6.62
CA GLY A 150 -49.70 6.52 -7.98
C GLY A 150 -49.70 8.05 -8.00
N LEU A 151 -49.93 8.70 -6.86
CA LEU A 151 -49.83 10.15 -6.67
C LEU A 151 -48.63 10.49 -5.76
N GLY A 152 -48.55 11.73 -5.28
CA GLY A 152 -47.54 12.20 -4.34
C GLY A 152 -46.12 12.09 -4.89
N VAL A 153 -45.27 11.37 -4.16
CA VAL A 153 -43.88 11.08 -4.55
C VAL A 153 -43.80 10.27 -5.85
N ASN A 154 -44.83 9.48 -6.20
CA ASN A 154 -44.83 8.69 -7.44
C ASN A 154 -44.89 9.58 -8.70
N LEU A 155 -45.39 10.82 -8.59
CA LEU A 155 -45.45 11.78 -9.71
C LEU A 155 -44.08 12.35 -10.09
N VAL A 156 -43.09 12.25 -9.19
CA VAL A 156 -41.71 12.71 -9.38
C VAL A 156 -40.70 11.55 -9.54
N TYR A 157 -41.19 10.30 -9.62
CA TYR A 157 -40.40 9.07 -9.65
C TYR A 157 -39.39 8.97 -10.82
N GLY A 158 -39.59 9.73 -11.90
CA GLY A 158 -38.72 9.73 -13.09
C GLY A 158 -37.55 10.73 -13.08
N ALA A 159 -37.49 11.66 -12.12
CA ALA A 159 -36.44 12.68 -12.05
C ALA A 159 -35.34 12.24 -11.06
N LEU A 160 -34.50 11.27 -11.46
CA LEU A 160 -33.31 10.80 -10.73
C LEU A 160 -33.56 10.43 -9.25
N LYS A 161 -34.03 9.21 -8.96
CA LYS A 161 -34.05 8.71 -7.58
C LYS A 161 -33.54 7.28 -7.45
N GLN A 162 -32.44 7.17 -6.73
CA GLN A 162 -32.08 6.05 -5.85
C GLN A 162 -33.34 5.32 -5.34
N VAL A 163 -33.48 4.02 -5.64
CA VAL A 163 -34.58 3.19 -5.12
C VAL A 163 -34.39 3.08 -3.62
N SER A 164 -35.27 3.69 -2.83
CA SER A 164 -35.19 3.65 -1.37
C SER A 164 -35.83 2.39 -0.81
N ILE A 165 -35.26 1.82 0.24
CA ILE A 165 -35.82 0.64 0.92
C ILE A 165 -37.22 0.92 1.48
N THR A 166 -37.55 2.18 1.80
CA THR A 166 -38.87 2.60 2.30
C THR A 166 -40.00 2.31 1.32
N ASN A 167 -39.71 2.19 0.02
CA ASN A 167 -40.71 1.82 -0.99
C ASN A 167 -41.21 0.38 -0.83
N PHE A 168 -40.51 -0.45 -0.07
CA PHE A 168 -40.83 -1.85 0.18
C PHE A 168 -41.22 -2.10 1.65
N MET A 169 -41.38 -1.03 2.43
CA MET A 169 -41.82 -1.09 3.83
C MET A 169 -43.30 -0.69 3.93
N SER A 170 -43.96 -1.15 4.98
CA SER A 170 -45.30 -0.71 5.38
C SER A 170 -45.29 0.69 5.98
N SER A 171 -46.44 1.38 5.97
CA SER A 171 -46.59 2.70 6.58
C SER A 171 -46.23 2.71 8.08
N ASP A 172 -46.55 1.63 8.80
CA ASP A 172 -46.24 1.49 10.22
C ASP A 172 -44.72 1.40 10.45
N GLU A 173 -44.01 0.61 9.63
CA GLU A 173 -42.55 0.50 9.67
C GLU A 173 -41.87 1.85 9.36
N ILE A 174 -42.39 2.60 8.40
CA ILE A 174 -41.89 3.95 8.08
C ILE A 174 -42.09 4.88 9.28
N GLN A 175 -43.27 4.86 9.91
CA GLN A 175 -43.55 5.68 11.09
C GLN A 175 -42.64 5.32 12.27
N LEU A 176 -42.32 4.03 12.46
CA LEU A 176 -41.39 3.56 13.49
C LEU A 176 -39.96 4.04 13.23
N LEU A 177 -39.54 4.03 11.96
CA LEU A 177 -38.23 4.55 11.52
C LEU A 177 -38.12 6.06 11.80
N GLU A 178 -39.10 6.85 11.37
CA GLU A 178 -39.11 8.31 11.50
C GLU A 178 -39.12 8.76 12.97
N ASN A 179 -39.86 8.05 13.82
CA ASN A 179 -39.97 8.34 15.25
C ASN A 179 -38.83 7.73 16.09
N ARG A 180 -37.91 6.97 15.48
CA ARG A 180 -36.76 6.33 16.14
C ARG A 180 -37.14 5.51 17.37
N VAL A 181 -38.23 4.74 17.28
CA VAL A 181 -38.77 3.97 18.42
C VAL A 181 -37.94 2.69 18.67
N HIS A 182 -37.63 1.96 17.61
CA HIS A 182 -36.76 0.79 17.61
C HIS A 182 -36.09 0.62 16.24
N ALA A 183 -35.14 -0.32 16.13
CA ALA A 183 -34.60 -0.70 14.83
C ALA A 183 -35.70 -1.41 14.01
N VAL A 184 -35.94 -0.96 12.79
CA VAL A 184 -37.00 -1.49 11.92
C VAL A 184 -36.47 -2.68 11.13
N ASN A 185 -37.09 -3.86 11.27
CA ASN A 185 -36.69 -5.04 10.50
C ASN A 185 -36.98 -4.82 9.00
N ILE A 186 -35.96 -5.00 8.15
CA ILE A 186 -36.07 -4.83 6.69
C ILE A 186 -35.92 -6.13 5.88
N ASP A 187 -35.91 -7.31 6.51
CA ASP A 187 -35.73 -8.59 5.81
C ASP A 187 -36.77 -8.79 4.68
N ASN A 188 -38.05 -8.51 4.99
CA ASN A 188 -39.14 -8.58 4.01
C ASN A 188 -38.99 -7.52 2.91
N ALA A 189 -38.54 -6.31 3.26
CA ALA A 189 -38.32 -5.23 2.32
C ALA A 189 -37.18 -5.54 1.33
N ILE A 190 -36.09 -6.15 1.82
CA ILE A 190 -34.98 -6.64 0.98
C ILE A 190 -35.46 -7.74 0.04
N THR A 191 -36.24 -8.69 0.56
CA THR A 191 -36.82 -9.79 -0.25
C THR A 191 -37.74 -9.23 -1.34
N ALA A 192 -38.61 -8.27 -1.01
CA ALA A 192 -39.49 -7.62 -1.95
C ALA A 192 -38.72 -6.81 -3.01
N ALA A 193 -37.67 -6.09 -2.62
CA ALA A 193 -36.82 -5.35 -3.56
C ALA A 193 -36.11 -6.29 -4.55
N LYS A 194 -35.53 -7.40 -4.07
CA LYS A 194 -34.92 -8.44 -4.91
C LYS A 194 -35.97 -9.06 -5.86
N ALA A 195 -37.17 -9.37 -5.36
CA ALA A 195 -38.26 -9.92 -6.17
C ALA A 195 -38.76 -8.94 -7.25
N ALA A 196 -38.68 -7.64 -6.99
CA ALA A 196 -38.96 -6.58 -7.97
C ALA A 196 -37.84 -6.36 -8.99
N GLY A 197 -36.75 -7.14 -8.93
CA GLY A 197 -35.63 -7.08 -9.88
C GLY A 197 -34.63 -5.96 -9.59
N HIS A 198 -34.65 -5.37 -8.39
CA HIS A 198 -33.62 -4.41 -8.01
C HIS A 198 -32.32 -5.14 -7.62
N GLU A 199 -31.20 -4.59 -8.08
CA GLU A 199 -29.85 -5.07 -7.75
C GLU A 199 -29.19 -4.18 -6.66
N HIS A 200 -29.85 -3.09 -6.29
CA HIS A 200 -29.41 -2.21 -5.23
C HIS A 200 -30.56 -1.49 -4.54
N VAL A 201 -30.35 -1.08 -3.30
CA VAL A 201 -31.29 -0.28 -2.51
C VAL A 201 -30.57 0.80 -1.73
N ASN A 202 -31.29 1.89 -1.45
CA ASN A 202 -30.79 3.02 -0.67
C ASN A 202 -31.53 3.10 0.66
N LEU A 203 -30.78 3.09 1.74
CA LEU A 203 -31.27 3.20 3.10
C LEU A 203 -31.12 4.66 3.55
N PRO A 204 -32.20 5.34 3.95
CA PRO A 204 -32.11 6.67 4.52
C PRO A 204 -31.43 6.63 5.90
N TYR A 205 -31.31 7.77 6.56
CA TYR A 205 -30.91 7.79 7.97
C TYR A 205 -31.92 7.04 8.83
N GLY A 206 -31.40 6.22 9.75
CA GLY A 206 -32.19 5.40 10.63
C GLY A 206 -31.52 4.08 10.99
N HIS A 207 -32.19 3.35 11.87
CA HIS A 207 -31.73 2.07 12.41
C HIS A 207 -32.56 0.94 11.81
N PHE A 208 -31.91 0.02 11.10
CA PHE A 208 -32.54 -1.08 10.36
C PHE A 208 -32.04 -2.41 10.90
N GLY A 209 -32.94 -3.34 11.16
CA GLY A 209 -32.63 -4.71 11.59
C GLY A 209 -32.56 -5.66 10.40
N LEU A 210 -31.54 -6.51 10.38
CA LEU A 210 -31.47 -7.72 9.57
C LEU A 210 -31.43 -8.90 10.54
N HIS A 211 -32.47 -9.74 10.50
CA HIS A 211 -32.62 -10.88 11.38
C HIS A 211 -32.44 -12.18 10.62
N ASP A 212 -33.16 -12.33 9.50
CA ASP A 212 -33.20 -13.55 8.70
C ASP A 212 -32.42 -13.43 7.38
N THR A 213 -32.08 -12.21 6.95
CA THR A 213 -31.31 -11.99 5.72
C THR A 213 -29.83 -12.33 5.95
N ASP A 214 -29.39 -13.49 5.49
CA ASP A 214 -27.99 -13.93 5.45
C ASP A 214 -27.43 -14.07 4.01
N ASP A 215 -28.20 -13.68 2.99
CA ASP A 215 -27.78 -13.65 1.58
C ASP A 215 -28.12 -12.31 0.88
N LEU A 216 -27.09 -11.64 0.40
CA LEU A 216 -27.17 -10.47 -0.48
C LEU A 216 -26.41 -10.73 -1.79
N SER A 217 -26.64 -11.91 -2.38
CA SER A 217 -26.08 -12.25 -3.69
C SER A 217 -26.53 -11.27 -4.77
N ASN A 218 -25.57 -10.79 -5.57
CA ASN A 218 -25.78 -9.79 -6.63
C ASN A 218 -26.53 -8.52 -6.17
N PHE A 219 -26.33 -8.12 -4.91
CA PHE A 219 -27.08 -7.04 -4.31
C PHE A 219 -26.16 -6.05 -3.59
N LEU A 220 -26.43 -4.75 -3.80
CA LEU A 220 -25.66 -3.65 -3.23
C LEU A 220 -26.53 -2.78 -2.32
N VAL A 221 -26.08 -2.58 -1.08
CA VAL A 221 -26.79 -1.76 -0.10
C VAL A 221 -26.08 -0.43 0.06
N TYR A 222 -26.78 0.66 -0.23
CA TYR A 222 -26.30 2.03 -0.05
C TYR A 222 -26.98 2.68 1.15
N GLY A 223 -26.29 2.81 2.27
CA GLY A 223 -26.68 3.72 3.33
C GLY A 223 -26.36 5.17 2.98
N SER A 224 -26.85 6.07 3.84
CA SER A 224 -26.76 7.51 3.62
C SER A 224 -25.54 8.16 4.29
N ASN A 225 -24.64 7.38 4.92
CA ASN A 225 -23.48 7.95 5.61
C ASN A 225 -22.52 8.60 4.61
N LYS A 226 -22.14 9.85 4.87
CA LYS A 226 -21.23 10.64 4.02
C LYS A 226 -19.75 10.43 4.34
N THR A 227 -19.46 9.95 5.55
CA THR A 227 -18.14 9.62 6.10
C THR A 227 -18.34 8.53 7.16
N HIS A 228 -17.27 8.06 7.79
CA HIS A 228 -17.40 7.32 9.06
C HIS A 228 -18.27 8.12 10.05
N LEU A 229 -19.05 7.43 10.89
CA LEU A 229 -20.04 8.04 11.80
C LEU A 229 -19.42 9.19 12.61
N PRO A 230 -19.98 10.41 12.55
CA PRO A 230 -19.42 11.56 13.26
C PRO A 230 -19.80 11.64 14.75
N ASP A 231 -20.95 11.09 15.16
CA ASP A 231 -21.43 11.11 16.56
C ASP A 231 -22.05 9.76 16.95
N ILE A 232 -21.35 9.00 17.80
CA ILE A 232 -21.82 7.71 18.34
C ILE A 232 -22.47 7.98 19.70
N LYS A 233 -23.77 7.72 19.81
CA LYS A 233 -24.51 7.90 21.07
C LYS A 233 -24.81 6.58 21.72
N LEU A 234 -24.53 6.49 23.02
CA LEU A 234 -24.80 5.29 23.82
C LEU A 234 -26.09 5.47 24.62
N LYS A 235 -26.80 4.37 24.92
CA LYS A 235 -27.98 4.45 25.81
C LYS A 235 -27.60 4.93 27.21
N THR A 236 -26.41 4.58 27.68
CA THR A 236 -25.82 5.08 28.93
C THR A 236 -24.41 5.61 28.67
N ARG A 237 -24.08 6.78 29.22
CA ARG A 237 -22.83 7.49 28.96
C ARG A 237 -21.57 6.71 29.36
N ASP A 238 -21.66 5.85 30.36
CA ASP A 238 -20.57 5.02 30.87
C ASP A 238 -20.45 3.67 30.14
N GLY A 239 -21.27 3.42 29.10
CA GLY A 239 -21.28 2.17 28.34
C GLY A 239 -21.82 0.96 29.13
N SER A 240 -22.36 1.17 30.33
CA SER A 240 -22.87 0.09 31.20
C SER A 240 -24.01 -0.71 30.59
N SER A 241 -24.75 -0.11 29.64
CA SER A 241 -25.85 -0.75 28.93
C SER A 241 -25.39 -1.61 27.75
N GLY A 242 -24.15 -1.46 27.28
CA GLY A 242 -23.63 -2.16 26.09
C GLY A 242 -24.34 -1.82 24.77
N ALA A 243 -25.29 -0.87 24.82
CA ALA A 243 -26.27 -0.65 23.77
C ALA A 243 -26.08 0.70 23.07
N LEU A 244 -26.13 0.68 21.73
CA LEU A 244 -26.18 1.87 20.90
C LEU A 244 -27.54 2.59 21.07
N SER A 245 -27.52 3.91 21.16
CA SER A 245 -28.73 4.73 21.16
C SER A 245 -29.30 4.83 19.74
N LEU A 246 -30.64 4.82 19.63
CA LEU A 246 -31.34 5.11 18.37
C LEU A 246 -31.22 6.58 17.94
N GLU A 247 -30.67 7.44 18.80
CA GLU A 247 -30.32 8.81 18.45
C GLU A 247 -29.03 8.92 17.65
N THR A 248 -28.27 7.83 17.52
CA THR A 248 -27.05 7.79 16.69
C THR A 248 -27.42 8.16 15.26
N GLU A 249 -26.70 9.13 14.70
CA GLU A 249 -26.99 9.59 13.34
C GLU A 249 -26.48 8.62 12.28
N GLY A 250 -27.04 8.70 11.08
CA GLY A 250 -26.64 7.86 9.94
C GLY A 250 -27.52 6.64 9.74
N THR A 251 -27.09 5.79 8.80
CA THR A 251 -27.70 4.49 8.50
C THR A 251 -26.99 3.41 9.31
N VAL A 252 -27.71 2.78 10.24
CA VAL A 252 -27.18 1.70 11.08
C VAL A 252 -27.90 0.39 10.77
N LEU A 253 -27.16 -0.63 10.37
CA LEU A 253 -27.61 -2.01 10.20
C LEU A 253 -27.33 -2.81 11.48
N HIS A 254 -28.40 -3.31 12.10
CA HIS A 254 -28.36 -4.15 13.30
C HIS A 254 -28.41 -5.60 12.84
N LEU A 255 -27.30 -6.33 13.02
CA LEU A 255 -27.22 -7.74 12.67
C LEU A 255 -27.58 -8.57 13.90
N THR A 256 -28.65 -9.36 13.80
CA THR A 256 -29.19 -10.20 14.89
C THR A 256 -29.70 -11.52 14.31
N GLY A 257 -30.10 -12.48 15.15
CA GLY A 257 -30.73 -13.72 14.67
C GLY A 257 -29.84 -14.51 13.71
N ALA A 258 -30.41 -15.00 12.59
CA ALA A 258 -29.66 -15.76 11.59
C ALA A 258 -28.55 -14.93 10.91
N ALA A 259 -28.80 -13.64 10.63
CA ALA A 259 -27.81 -12.75 10.05
C ALA A 259 -26.56 -12.61 10.94
N ALA A 260 -26.72 -12.54 12.26
CA ALA A 260 -25.60 -12.55 13.21
C ALA A 260 -24.95 -13.93 13.34
N ALA A 261 -25.76 -15.00 13.41
CA ALA A 261 -25.28 -16.37 13.63
C ALA A 261 -24.52 -16.96 12.44
N ASN A 262 -24.87 -16.56 11.21
CA ASN A 262 -24.30 -17.08 9.97
C ASN A 262 -23.33 -16.09 9.29
N GLY A 263 -23.50 -14.78 9.53
CA GLY A 263 -22.91 -13.73 8.71
C GLY A 263 -23.68 -13.54 7.40
N ILE A 264 -23.50 -12.40 6.74
CA ILE A 264 -24.18 -12.11 5.47
C ILE A 264 -23.28 -12.48 4.30
N THR A 265 -23.74 -13.41 3.47
CA THR A 265 -23.02 -13.86 2.28
C THR A 265 -23.26 -12.93 1.10
N LEU A 266 -22.17 -12.45 0.50
CA LEU A 266 -22.12 -11.68 -0.73
C LEU A 266 -21.55 -12.56 -1.84
N SER A 267 -22.40 -13.06 -2.73
CA SER A 267 -21.97 -13.97 -3.81
C SER A 267 -22.55 -13.59 -5.18
N ASN A 268 -22.16 -14.33 -6.22
CA ASN A 268 -22.81 -14.26 -7.52
C ASN A 268 -23.92 -15.33 -7.64
N SER A 269 -25.15 -14.93 -7.98
CA SER A 269 -26.22 -15.85 -8.37
C SER A 269 -26.10 -16.24 -9.86
N GLY A 270 -25.13 -17.10 -10.22
CA GLY A 270 -24.97 -17.63 -11.58
C GLY A 270 -23.72 -18.50 -11.78
N SER A 271 -23.69 -19.32 -12.84
CA SER A 271 -22.50 -20.11 -13.20
C SER A 271 -21.44 -19.25 -13.92
N GLY A 272 -20.25 -19.13 -13.31
CA GLY A 272 -19.14 -18.32 -13.81
C GLY A 272 -19.14 -16.89 -13.29
N TYR A 273 -18.00 -16.19 -13.41
CA TYR A 273 -17.83 -14.78 -13.05
C TYR A 273 -18.60 -13.85 -14.01
N ALA A 274 -19.93 -13.99 -14.10
CA ALA A 274 -20.79 -12.99 -14.72
C ALA A 274 -20.61 -11.64 -13.99
N SER A 275 -20.88 -10.53 -14.65
CA SER A 275 -20.53 -9.15 -14.22
C SER A 275 -21.25 -8.65 -12.96
N SER A 276 -21.22 -9.39 -11.86
CA SER A 276 -21.85 -9.04 -10.60
C SER A 276 -21.10 -7.95 -9.84
N LEU A 277 -21.86 -7.20 -9.05
CA LEU A 277 -21.39 -6.26 -8.07
C LEU A 277 -22.24 -6.45 -6.82
N CYS A 278 -21.59 -6.73 -5.69
CA CYS A 278 -22.24 -6.80 -4.39
C CYS A 278 -21.41 -6.01 -3.37
N GLY A 279 -22.03 -5.62 -2.27
CA GLY A 279 -21.34 -4.78 -1.31
C GLY A 279 -22.23 -4.01 -0.37
N ILE A 280 -21.57 -3.27 0.50
CA ILE A 280 -22.19 -2.38 1.48
C ILE A 280 -21.49 -1.03 1.39
N VAL A 281 -22.24 0.03 1.23
CA VAL A 281 -21.70 1.39 1.09
C VAL A 281 -22.43 2.31 2.06
N GLY A 282 -21.71 3.17 2.78
CA GLY A 282 -22.33 4.23 3.59
C GLY A 282 -23.19 3.73 4.75
N CYS A 283 -22.87 2.57 5.32
CA CYS A 283 -23.60 1.97 6.43
C CYS A 283 -22.71 1.81 7.66
N SER A 284 -23.32 1.83 8.84
CA SER A 284 -22.71 1.37 10.08
C SER A 284 -23.27 0.03 10.45
N ILE A 285 -22.44 -0.88 10.94
CA ILE A 285 -22.78 -2.27 11.20
C ILE A 285 -22.68 -2.46 12.70
N TYR A 286 -23.79 -2.79 13.34
CA TYR A 286 -23.85 -2.98 14.78
C TYR A 286 -24.31 -4.39 15.10
N TYR A 287 -23.62 -5.03 16.04
CA TYR A 287 -23.96 -6.34 16.60
C TYR A 287 -24.52 -6.15 18.02
N PRO A 288 -25.85 -6.10 18.19
CA PRO A 288 -26.45 -5.95 19.52
C PRO A 288 -26.16 -7.13 20.45
N GLU A 289 -26.03 -8.33 19.90
CA GLU A 289 -25.76 -9.57 20.65
C GLU A 289 -24.29 -9.69 21.11
N GLN A 290 -23.40 -8.83 20.61
CA GLN A 290 -21.99 -8.82 20.95
C GLN A 290 -21.70 -7.79 22.07
N ASP A 291 -22.40 -7.92 23.20
CA ASP A 291 -22.34 -6.98 24.31
C ASP A 291 -21.19 -7.27 25.29
N TRP A 292 -20.24 -6.33 25.43
CA TRP A 292 -19.09 -6.49 26.34
C TRP A 292 -19.43 -6.57 27.82
N LYS A 293 -20.63 -6.15 28.23
CA LYS A 293 -21.05 -6.27 29.63
C LYS A 293 -21.22 -7.73 30.05
N ASP A 294 -21.64 -8.57 29.10
CA ASP A 294 -21.94 -9.99 29.30
C ASP A 294 -20.75 -10.90 28.96
N TRP A 295 -19.60 -10.32 28.59
CA TRP A 295 -18.38 -11.10 28.39
C TRP A 295 -17.96 -11.76 29.70
N GLU A 296 -17.57 -13.02 29.60
CA GLU A 296 -17.09 -13.82 30.72
C GLU A 296 -15.56 -13.80 30.77
N LEU A 297 -15.00 -13.96 31.98
CA LEU A 297 -13.55 -14.03 32.15
C LEU A 297 -13.03 -15.35 31.58
N GLY A 298 -12.11 -15.29 30.61
CA GLY A 298 -11.58 -16.47 29.95
C GLY A 298 -10.56 -17.24 30.81
N THR A 299 -10.01 -18.31 30.22
CA THR A 299 -8.93 -19.13 30.82
C THR A 299 -7.56 -18.92 30.18
N THR A 300 -7.52 -18.22 29.04
CA THR A 300 -6.28 -17.94 28.32
C THR A 300 -5.61 -16.71 28.92
N ALA A 301 -4.35 -16.84 29.31
CA ALA A 301 -3.54 -15.73 29.74
C ALA A 301 -2.91 -15.03 28.53
N ASP A 302 -2.75 -13.71 28.62
CA ASP A 302 -1.95 -12.95 27.67
C ASP A 302 -0.43 -13.19 27.87
N ILE A 303 0.40 -12.43 27.14
CA ILE A 303 1.86 -12.54 27.21
C ILE A 303 2.45 -12.09 28.57
N ASP A 304 1.67 -11.46 29.44
CA ASP A 304 2.03 -11.08 30.81
C ASP A 304 1.47 -12.00 31.89
N GLY A 305 0.62 -12.95 31.52
CA GLY A 305 -0.03 -13.87 32.46
C GLY A 305 -1.41 -13.39 32.92
N ASP A 306 -1.88 -12.23 32.44
CA ASP A 306 -3.15 -11.66 32.84
C ASP A 306 -4.29 -12.30 32.02
N ILE A 307 -5.34 -12.73 32.71
CA ILE A 307 -6.56 -13.27 32.10
C ILE A 307 -7.49 -12.13 31.69
N TYR A 308 -8.11 -12.26 30.52
CA TYR A 308 -8.97 -11.24 29.94
C TYR A 308 -10.38 -11.77 29.66
N TYR A 309 -11.34 -10.85 29.55
CA TYR A 309 -12.73 -11.15 29.22
C TYR A 309 -12.87 -11.50 27.75
N GLN A 310 -13.69 -12.51 27.45
CA GLN A 310 -13.85 -13.03 26.10
C GLN A 310 -15.21 -12.67 25.50
N PRO A 311 -15.24 -12.17 24.25
CA PRO A 311 -16.46 -11.95 23.51
C PRO A 311 -17.17 -13.25 23.16
N THR A 312 -18.48 -13.15 22.92
CA THR A 312 -19.18 -14.13 22.08
C THR A 312 -18.46 -14.27 20.73
N VAL A 313 -18.35 -15.51 20.24
CA VAL A 313 -17.69 -15.78 18.96
C VAL A 313 -18.75 -15.81 17.87
N PHE A 314 -18.70 -14.85 16.96
CA PHE A 314 -19.53 -14.80 15.76
C PHE A 314 -18.71 -15.08 14.49
N PRO A 315 -19.34 -15.51 13.39
CA PRO A 315 -18.70 -15.52 12.07
C PRO A 315 -18.34 -14.09 11.60
N PRO A 316 -17.62 -13.96 10.46
CA PRO A 316 -17.44 -12.67 9.80
C PRO A 316 -18.79 -12.02 9.48
N ALA A 317 -18.89 -10.70 9.68
CA ALA A 317 -20.15 -10.00 9.44
C ALA A 317 -20.58 -10.04 7.99
N PHE A 318 -19.61 -9.87 7.09
CA PHE A 318 -19.81 -10.10 5.67
C PHE A 318 -18.82 -11.12 5.16
N ILE A 319 -19.32 -12.08 4.37
CA ILE A 319 -18.53 -13.13 3.75
C ILE A 319 -18.69 -12.98 2.25
N ALA A 320 -17.61 -12.69 1.53
CA ALA A 320 -17.63 -12.70 0.08
C ALA A 320 -17.09 -14.02 -0.46
N ASP A 321 -17.93 -14.78 -1.15
CA ASP A 321 -17.57 -16.05 -1.76
C ASP A 321 -18.05 -16.09 -3.22
N LYS A 322 -17.13 -16.34 -4.16
CA LYS A 322 -17.36 -16.39 -5.61
C LYS A 322 -18.00 -15.11 -6.18
N ALA A 323 -17.60 -13.95 -5.66
CA ALA A 323 -18.08 -12.66 -6.16
C ALA A 323 -17.16 -12.12 -7.28
N MET A 324 -17.74 -11.53 -8.33
CA MET A 324 -16.94 -10.90 -9.38
C MET A 324 -16.33 -9.57 -8.91
N ARG A 325 -17.15 -8.71 -8.31
CA ARG A 325 -16.70 -7.45 -7.71
C ARG A 325 -17.37 -7.26 -6.37
N VAL A 326 -16.57 -6.99 -5.34
CA VAL A 326 -17.04 -6.71 -3.98
C VAL A 326 -16.58 -5.34 -3.58
N VAL A 327 -17.51 -4.52 -3.09
CA VAL A 327 -17.21 -3.17 -2.62
C VAL A 327 -17.70 -3.00 -1.19
N PHE A 328 -16.80 -2.59 -0.31
CA PHE A 328 -17.17 -1.97 0.96
C PHE A 328 -16.63 -0.56 0.94
N ASP A 329 -17.52 0.43 1.03
CA ASP A 329 -17.12 1.83 1.00
C ASP A 329 -17.80 2.65 2.09
N ASN A 330 -17.05 3.47 2.84
CA ASN A 330 -17.58 4.26 3.96
C ASN A 330 -18.37 3.42 4.97
N VAL A 331 -17.84 2.26 5.33
CA VAL A 331 -18.48 1.31 6.25
C VAL A 331 -17.86 1.39 7.63
N PHE A 332 -18.70 1.40 8.65
CA PHE A 332 -18.27 1.53 10.04
C PHE A 332 -18.73 0.36 10.92
N PHE A 333 -17.81 -0.45 11.44
CA PHE A 333 -18.09 -1.66 12.21
C PHE A 333 -18.05 -1.44 13.72
N ILE A 334 -19.16 -1.77 14.37
CA ILE A 334 -19.41 -1.61 15.79
C ILE A 334 -19.71 -2.99 16.37
N ASN A 335 -18.88 -3.45 17.31
CA ASN A 335 -19.05 -4.76 17.95
C ASN A 335 -19.05 -5.97 17.00
N ALA A 336 -18.63 -5.85 15.74
CA ALA A 336 -18.47 -7.04 14.90
C ALA A 336 -17.24 -7.84 15.37
N TYR A 337 -17.41 -9.15 15.63
CA TYR A 337 -16.30 -10.03 16.03
C TYR A 337 -15.21 -10.07 14.93
N HIS A 338 -15.63 -10.26 13.69
CA HIS A 338 -14.81 -10.16 12.48
C HIS A 338 -15.60 -9.37 11.43
N TRP A 339 -15.02 -8.34 10.82
CA TRP A 339 -15.80 -7.45 9.95
C TRP A 339 -16.08 -8.08 8.58
N ILE A 340 -15.03 -8.46 7.84
CA ILE A 340 -15.18 -8.91 6.45
C ILE A 340 -14.24 -10.08 6.16
N ASP A 341 -14.76 -11.15 5.57
CA ASP A 341 -13.96 -12.28 5.08
C ASP A 341 -14.18 -12.48 3.58
N ILE A 342 -13.15 -12.21 2.79
CA ILE A 342 -13.12 -12.52 1.36
C ILE A 342 -12.57 -13.94 1.20
N LYS A 343 -13.47 -14.90 0.97
CA LYS A 343 -13.09 -16.28 0.66
C LYS A 343 -12.57 -16.38 -0.77
N ASP A 344 -13.32 -15.84 -1.72
CA ASP A 344 -12.99 -15.87 -3.15
C ASP A 344 -13.69 -14.71 -3.87
N ALA A 345 -12.92 -13.81 -4.48
CA ALA A 345 -13.46 -12.73 -5.31
C ALA A 345 -12.49 -12.30 -6.42
N GLN A 346 -12.99 -11.92 -7.59
CA GLN A 346 -12.09 -11.48 -8.67
C GLN A 346 -11.51 -10.08 -8.42
N LEU A 347 -12.33 -9.13 -7.95
CA LEU A 347 -11.91 -7.76 -7.62
C LEU A 347 -12.49 -7.34 -6.26
N VAL A 348 -11.62 -6.87 -5.37
CA VAL A 348 -11.97 -6.43 -4.01
C VAL A 348 -11.63 -4.95 -3.86
N HIS A 349 -12.62 -4.15 -3.46
CA HIS A 349 -12.43 -2.75 -3.14
C HIS A 349 -12.91 -2.45 -1.73
N PHE A 350 -11.99 -1.94 -0.92
CA PHE A 350 -12.24 -1.47 0.42
C PHE A 350 -11.92 0.03 0.46
N GLY A 351 -12.94 0.88 0.51
CA GLY A 351 -12.82 2.33 0.66
C GLY A 351 -13.33 2.75 2.04
N GLY A 352 -12.57 3.54 2.78
CA GLY A 352 -13.01 4.10 4.06
C GLY A 352 -13.66 3.06 4.98
N ILE A 353 -12.92 2.05 5.42
CA ILE A 353 -13.42 1.05 6.36
C ILE A 353 -12.90 1.34 7.75
N ALA A 354 -13.79 1.39 8.72
CA ALA A 354 -13.45 1.80 10.07
C ALA A 354 -14.20 0.96 11.11
N GLY A 355 -13.68 0.83 12.33
CA GLY A 355 -14.40 0.09 13.37
C GLY A 355 -13.58 -0.32 14.59
N SER A 356 -14.27 -0.87 15.59
CA SER A 356 -13.61 -1.52 16.73
C SER A 356 -13.17 -2.93 16.34
N LEU A 357 -11.86 -3.18 16.36
CA LEU A 357 -11.34 -4.54 16.20
C LEU A 357 -11.73 -5.33 17.44
N LEU A 358 -12.30 -6.51 17.27
CA LEU A 358 -12.47 -7.49 18.35
C LEU A 358 -11.56 -8.68 18.11
N ASN A 359 -11.86 -9.48 17.09
CA ASN A 359 -10.97 -10.53 16.61
C ASN A 359 -10.26 -10.07 15.33
N ARG A 360 -11.00 -9.55 14.33
CA ARG A 360 -10.40 -9.19 13.03
C ARG A 360 -11.09 -8.05 12.31
N GLY A 361 -10.31 -7.23 11.59
CA GLY A 361 -10.82 -6.26 10.64
C GLY A 361 -11.31 -6.97 9.39
N TYR A 362 -10.43 -7.16 8.41
CA TYR A 362 -10.74 -8.01 7.27
C TYR A 362 -9.70 -9.10 7.00
N THR A 363 -10.17 -10.18 6.39
CA THR A 363 -9.34 -11.26 5.86
C THR A 363 -9.57 -11.38 4.35
N VAL A 364 -8.48 -11.54 3.59
CA VAL A 364 -8.54 -11.95 2.18
C VAL A 364 -7.84 -13.28 2.03
N THR A 365 -8.61 -14.31 1.71
CA THR A 365 -8.13 -15.67 1.49
C THR A 365 -7.74 -15.84 0.02
N ARG A 366 -8.67 -15.62 -0.93
CA ARG A 366 -8.38 -15.64 -2.36
C ARG A 366 -8.89 -14.40 -3.08
N MET A 367 -8.10 -13.89 -4.02
CA MET A 367 -8.55 -12.88 -4.99
C MET A 367 -7.71 -12.80 -6.27
N GLY A 368 -8.32 -12.30 -7.34
CA GLY A 368 -7.61 -11.90 -8.56
C GLY A 368 -6.74 -10.65 -8.40
N ALA A 369 -6.00 -10.26 -9.44
CA ALA A 369 -5.15 -9.07 -9.41
C ALA A 369 -5.95 -7.75 -9.28
N GLY A 370 -5.41 -6.81 -8.51
CA GLY A 370 -5.88 -5.42 -8.49
C GLY A 370 -6.78 -5.05 -7.31
N GLY A 371 -6.79 -5.85 -6.23
CA GLY A 371 -7.52 -5.50 -5.02
C GLY A 371 -6.88 -4.31 -4.29
N VAL A 372 -7.72 -3.45 -3.72
CA VAL A 372 -7.29 -2.22 -3.06
C VAL A 372 -8.00 -2.04 -1.73
N THR A 373 -7.24 -1.66 -0.72
CA THR A 373 -7.72 -0.95 0.46
C THR A 373 -7.23 0.48 0.44
N GLU A 374 -8.17 1.41 0.50
CA GLU A 374 -7.93 2.83 0.69
C GLU A 374 -8.64 3.25 1.97
N ASN A 375 -7.89 3.77 2.94
CA ASN A 375 -8.38 4.19 4.25
C ASN A 375 -8.96 3.04 5.08
N PHE A 376 -8.11 2.46 5.93
CA PHE A 376 -8.53 1.52 6.96
C PHE A 376 -8.26 2.12 8.33
N ASP A 377 -9.28 2.27 9.18
CA ASP A 377 -9.17 2.92 10.48
C ASP A 377 -9.73 2.04 11.60
N SER A 378 -8.84 1.27 12.24
CA SER A 378 -9.19 0.57 13.47
C SER A 378 -8.71 1.30 14.71
N TYR A 379 -9.61 1.50 15.65
CA TYR A 379 -9.31 1.92 17.01
C TYR A 379 -10.34 1.33 17.96
N PRO A 380 -10.09 1.26 19.27
CA PRO A 380 -11.10 0.78 20.21
C PRO A 380 -12.19 1.85 20.44
N TYR A 381 -13.13 1.99 19.49
CA TYR A 381 -14.14 3.07 19.49
C TYR A 381 -14.97 3.10 20.76
N TRP A 382 -15.29 1.95 21.33
CA TRP A 382 -16.04 1.88 22.58
C TRP A 382 -15.34 2.55 23.75
N THR A 383 -14.02 2.51 23.76
CA THR A 383 -13.25 3.18 24.79
C THR A 383 -13.29 4.69 24.59
N TRP A 384 -13.24 5.16 23.35
CA TRP A 384 -13.44 6.58 23.03
C TRP A 384 -14.85 7.06 23.39
N ALA A 385 -15.89 6.30 23.03
CA ALA A 385 -17.29 6.64 23.31
C ALA A 385 -17.62 6.64 24.82
N CYS A 386 -16.86 5.89 25.63
CA CYS A 386 -17.04 5.78 27.09
C CYS A 386 -16.00 6.54 27.93
N ASP A 387 -15.29 7.53 27.35
CA ASP A 387 -14.27 8.34 28.05
C ASP A 387 -13.18 7.48 28.76
N PHE A 388 -12.81 6.33 28.19
CA PHE A 388 -11.81 5.37 28.73
C PHE A 388 -12.14 4.78 30.12
N ALA A 389 -13.39 4.87 30.56
CA ALA A 389 -13.84 4.42 31.88
C ALA A 389 -14.69 3.13 31.83
N GLY A 390 -14.82 2.48 32.98
CA GLY A 390 -15.78 1.40 33.20
C GLY A 390 -15.48 0.08 32.48
N ILE A 391 -16.54 -0.67 32.19
CA ILE A 391 -16.48 -2.06 31.68
C ILE A 391 -15.90 -2.13 30.26
N SER A 392 -15.84 -1.00 29.53
CA SER A 392 -15.29 -0.90 28.18
C SER A 392 -13.79 -1.28 28.09
N GLN A 393 -13.04 -1.20 29.20
CA GLN A 393 -11.62 -1.59 29.25
C GLN A 393 -11.40 -3.08 28.92
N ARG A 394 -12.42 -3.92 29.13
CA ARG A 394 -12.40 -5.35 28.76
C ARG A 394 -12.15 -5.55 27.27
N VAL A 395 -12.71 -4.67 26.44
CA VAL A 395 -12.55 -4.70 24.98
C VAL A 395 -11.07 -4.50 24.65
N ASN A 396 -10.43 -3.46 25.17
CA ASN A 396 -9.02 -3.17 24.88
C ASN A 396 -8.10 -4.34 25.23
N HIS A 397 -8.27 -4.92 26.41
CA HIS A 397 -7.42 -6.02 26.86
C HIS A 397 -7.55 -7.24 25.94
N TYR A 398 -8.78 -7.59 25.55
CA TYR A 398 -9.01 -8.63 24.55
C TYR A 398 -8.34 -8.30 23.22
N CYS A 399 -8.54 -7.09 22.69
CA CYS A 399 -8.03 -6.69 21.38
C CYS A 399 -6.50 -6.66 21.35
N ASP A 400 -5.87 -6.09 22.37
CA ASP A 400 -4.42 -6.05 22.52
C ASP A 400 -3.85 -7.48 22.56
N ALA A 401 -4.59 -8.45 23.11
CA ALA A 401 -4.17 -9.85 23.24
C ALA A 401 -4.40 -10.70 21.98
N VAL A 402 -5.49 -10.50 21.23
CA VAL A 402 -5.86 -11.42 20.12
C VAL A 402 -6.20 -10.77 18.79
N ALA A 403 -6.54 -9.47 18.75
CA ALA A 403 -7.10 -8.86 17.55
C ALA A 403 -6.07 -8.77 16.41
N LYS A 404 -6.58 -8.81 15.17
CA LYS A 404 -5.79 -8.61 13.96
C LYS A 404 -6.41 -7.51 13.11
N GLY A 405 -5.62 -6.52 12.69
CA GLY A 405 -6.10 -5.44 11.84
C GLY A 405 -6.46 -5.96 10.44
N ILE A 406 -5.43 -6.22 9.65
CA ILE A 406 -5.55 -6.63 8.24
C ILE A 406 -4.85 -7.97 8.05
N GLN A 407 -5.52 -8.91 7.40
CA GLN A 407 -4.88 -10.13 6.94
C GLN A 407 -5.15 -10.37 5.45
N VAL A 408 -4.08 -10.46 4.66
CA VAL A 408 -4.13 -10.73 3.22
C VAL A 408 -3.36 -12.01 2.92
N GLY A 409 -3.88 -12.86 2.05
CA GLY A 409 -3.23 -14.10 1.62
C GLY A 409 -3.18 -15.15 2.72
N LEU A 410 -4.33 -15.41 3.37
CA LEU A 410 -4.44 -16.56 4.27
C LEU A 410 -4.26 -17.86 3.47
N ASP A 411 -3.33 -18.71 3.90
CA ASP A 411 -3.14 -20.05 3.32
C ASP A 411 -4.34 -20.95 3.68
N ASP A 412 -5.06 -21.39 2.65
CA ASP A 412 -6.17 -22.33 2.76
C ASP A 412 -5.79 -23.73 2.21
N GLY A 413 -4.49 -24.00 2.05
CA GLY A 413 -3.94 -25.22 1.49
C GLY A 413 -3.85 -25.23 -0.04
N VAL A 414 -4.24 -24.14 -0.72
CA VAL A 414 -4.12 -23.99 -2.17
C VAL A 414 -3.05 -22.95 -2.47
N THR A 415 -1.95 -23.32 -3.15
CA THR A 415 -0.91 -22.34 -3.51
C THR A 415 -1.49 -21.20 -4.38
N ARG A 416 -1.02 -19.96 -4.18
CA ARG A 416 -1.24 -18.81 -5.09
C ARG A 416 -2.60 -18.14 -5.02
N THR A 417 -3.18 -18.05 -3.83
CA THR A 417 -4.57 -17.61 -3.61
C THR A 417 -4.83 -16.12 -3.85
N VAL A 418 -3.88 -15.24 -3.55
CA VAL A 418 -4.00 -13.78 -3.75
C VAL A 418 -2.97 -13.33 -4.78
N GLU A 419 -3.41 -12.63 -5.83
CA GLU A 419 -2.51 -12.18 -6.90
C GLU A 419 -1.77 -10.87 -6.61
N GLN A 420 -2.44 -9.75 -6.32
CA GLN A 420 -1.78 -8.49 -5.94
C GLN A 420 -2.77 -7.60 -5.19
N MET A 421 -2.41 -7.20 -3.96
CA MET A 421 -3.23 -6.29 -3.15
C MET A 421 -2.43 -5.04 -2.75
N ARG A 422 -3.09 -3.88 -2.82
CA ARG A 422 -2.53 -2.62 -2.33
C ARG A 422 -3.31 -2.11 -1.12
N ILE A 423 -2.60 -1.72 -0.07
CA ILE A 423 -3.13 -1.11 1.15
C ILE A 423 -2.58 0.30 1.23
N ILE A 424 -3.48 1.29 1.30
CA ILE A 424 -3.16 2.71 1.28
C ILE A 424 -3.82 3.36 2.50
N HIS A 425 -3.06 4.09 3.30
CA HIS A 425 -3.54 4.80 4.50
C HIS A 425 -4.24 3.87 5.50
N ALA A 426 -3.49 2.95 6.11
CA ALA A 426 -4.00 2.13 7.20
C ALA A 426 -3.62 2.72 8.57
N SER A 427 -4.59 3.06 9.41
CA SER A 427 -4.42 3.38 10.83
C SER A 427 -4.93 2.23 11.69
N ILE A 428 -4.02 1.55 12.38
CA ILE A 428 -4.34 0.41 13.24
C ILE A 428 -3.90 0.70 14.66
N ILE A 429 -4.81 0.59 15.62
CA ILE A 429 -4.53 0.90 17.03
C ILE A 429 -5.07 -0.20 17.95
N GLY A 430 -4.20 -0.72 18.83
CA GLY A 430 -4.61 -1.60 19.93
C GLY A 430 -5.04 -3.00 19.46
N ALA A 431 -4.12 -3.71 18.81
CA ALA A 431 -4.33 -5.05 18.30
C ALA A 431 -3.09 -5.93 18.53
N ALA A 432 -3.28 -7.25 18.64
CA ALA A 432 -2.15 -8.17 18.75
C ALA A 432 -1.32 -8.23 17.46
N ASP A 433 -1.98 -8.20 16.30
CA ASP A 433 -1.36 -8.16 14.98
C ASP A 433 -1.87 -6.94 14.18
N GLY A 434 -0.97 -6.14 13.63
CA GLY A 434 -1.29 -5.02 12.75
C GLY A 434 -1.70 -5.50 11.36
N ILE A 435 -0.70 -5.74 10.50
CA ILE A 435 -0.90 -6.17 9.11
C ILE A 435 -0.16 -7.48 8.87
N ILE A 436 -0.89 -8.49 8.40
CA ILE A 436 -0.35 -9.78 7.98
C ILE A 436 -0.48 -9.86 6.46
N CYS A 437 0.66 -9.99 5.78
CA CYS A 437 0.74 -10.12 4.34
C CYS A 437 1.09 -11.56 3.95
N GLY A 438 0.38 -12.05 2.95
CA GLY A 438 0.53 -13.35 2.31
C GLY A 438 0.22 -13.23 0.82
N GLY A 439 0.39 -14.31 0.06
CA GLY A 439 0.16 -14.34 -1.39
C GLY A 439 1.07 -13.42 -2.20
N LYS A 440 0.85 -13.36 -3.53
CA LYS A 440 1.78 -12.83 -4.53
C LYS A 440 2.01 -11.30 -4.48
N GLY A 441 2.69 -10.81 -3.45
CA GLY A 441 3.05 -9.40 -3.35
C GLY A 441 1.90 -8.52 -2.86
N VAL A 442 2.09 -7.98 -1.67
CA VAL A 442 1.23 -6.96 -1.04
C VAL A 442 2.01 -5.66 -0.96
N SER A 443 1.39 -4.58 -1.39
CA SER A 443 1.98 -3.23 -1.36
C SER A 443 1.30 -2.41 -0.27
N ILE A 444 2.07 -1.96 0.73
CA ILE A 444 1.63 -1.04 1.77
C ILE A 444 2.19 0.34 1.43
N VAL A 445 1.33 1.33 1.31
CA VAL A 445 1.67 2.73 1.05
C VAL A 445 1.09 3.57 2.17
N ASP A 446 1.94 4.00 3.09
CA ASP A 446 1.57 4.78 4.28
C ASP A 446 0.64 4.01 5.23
N ALA A 447 1.18 3.60 6.37
CA ALA A 447 0.43 2.92 7.41
C ALA A 447 0.93 3.35 8.78
N LYS A 448 0.03 3.70 9.68
CA LYS A 448 0.29 3.94 11.09
C LYS A 448 -0.25 2.77 11.91
N ILE A 449 0.64 1.97 12.46
CA ILE A 449 0.31 0.78 13.25
C ILE A 449 0.79 1.02 14.68
N ASP A 450 -0.12 1.40 15.55
CA ASP A 450 0.18 1.89 16.88
C ASP A 450 -0.31 0.92 17.96
N ASN A 451 0.48 0.79 19.02
CA ASN A 451 0.18 -0.01 20.20
C ASN A 451 -0.19 -1.45 19.84
N VAL A 452 0.64 -2.10 19.03
CA VAL A 452 0.45 -3.51 18.66
C VAL A 452 1.58 -4.38 19.18
N MET A 453 1.36 -5.67 19.38
CA MET A 453 2.49 -6.57 19.65
C MET A 453 3.32 -6.80 18.38
N ARG A 454 2.64 -7.07 17.26
CA ARG A 454 3.23 -7.49 15.99
C ARG A 454 2.81 -6.53 14.90
N GLY A 455 3.73 -5.66 14.47
CA GLY A 455 3.45 -4.59 13.51
C GLY A 455 3.05 -5.11 12.14
N ILE A 456 4.05 -5.56 11.38
CA ILE A 456 3.86 -6.11 10.04
C ILE A 456 4.50 -7.50 9.99
N THR A 457 3.76 -8.47 9.46
CA THR A 457 4.19 -9.86 9.33
C THR A 457 4.06 -10.31 7.89
N ILE A 458 5.13 -10.85 7.30
CA ILE A 458 5.09 -11.53 6.00
C ILE A 458 5.08 -13.04 6.24
N ASN A 459 4.03 -13.71 5.75
CA ASN A 459 3.77 -15.14 5.83
C ASN A 459 3.45 -15.68 4.42
N ASP A 460 4.38 -15.56 3.47
CA ASP A 460 4.16 -16.10 2.11
C ASP A 460 5.34 -16.90 1.58
N ASP A 461 5.07 -17.98 0.86
CA ASP A 461 6.08 -18.77 0.17
C ASP A 461 6.16 -18.45 -1.34
N ASP A 462 5.29 -17.59 -1.89
CA ASP A 462 5.33 -17.18 -3.30
C ASP A 462 6.36 -16.05 -3.54
N ASN A 463 7.29 -16.30 -4.47
CA ASN A 463 8.36 -15.37 -4.84
C ASN A 463 8.14 -14.67 -6.20
N SER A 464 6.94 -14.77 -6.78
CA SER A 464 6.62 -14.23 -8.11
C SER A 464 6.51 -12.70 -8.14
N ALA A 465 6.35 -12.05 -6.99
CA ALA A 465 6.25 -10.59 -6.87
C ALA A 465 6.87 -10.10 -5.56
N TYR A 466 7.27 -8.82 -5.52
CA TYR A 466 7.77 -8.19 -4.30
C TYR A 466 6.62 -7.81 -3.37
N HIS A 467 6.75 -8.10 -2.08
CA HIS A 467 6.05 -7.30 -1.06
C HIS A 467 6.72 -5.93 -0.97
N GLN A 468 5.94 -4.86 -1.04
CA GLN A 468 6.44 -3.50 -0.97
C GLN A 468 5.90 -2.84 0.28
N ILE A 469 6.78 -2.43 1.19
CA ILE A 469 6.40 -1.79 2.44
C ILE A 469 6.99 -0.38 2.41
N GLY A 470 6.14 0.60 2.08
CA GLY A 470 6.49 2.00 1.93
C GLY A 470 5.92 2.86 3.05
N LYS A 471 6.78 3.60 3.76
CA LYS A 471 6.38 4.61 4.77
C LYS A 471 5.45 4.07 5.87
N ALA A 472 5.79 2.92 6.47
CA ALA A 472 5.05 2.42 7.62
C ALA A 472 5.62 3.00 8.93
N TRP A 473 4.76 3.49 9.81
CA TRP A 473 5.07 3.90 11.17
C TRP A 473 4.52 2.85 12.13
N VAL A 474 5.34 2.32 13.03
CA VAL A 474 4.99 1.20 13.90
C VAL A 474 5.41 1.46 15.33
N SER A 475 4.51 1.24 16.30
CA SER A 475 4.89 1.08 17.71
C SER A 475 4.54 -0.33 18.17
N SER A 476 5.58 -1.08 18.58
CA SER A 476 5.49 -2.50 18.89
C SER A 476 5.77 -2.76 20.37
N TYR A 477 4.70 -2.98 21.13
CA TYR A 477 4.74 -3.31 22.55
C TYR A 477 3.40 -3.87 23.01
N TYR A 478 3.38 -4.53 24.17
CA TYR A 478 2.14 -4.96 24.80
C TYR A 478 1.68 -3.94 25.84
N ARG A 479 0.41 -3.54 25.77
CA ARG A 479 -0.14 -2.48 26.61
C ARG A 479 -0.57 -3.01 27.98
N ASN A 480 0.40 -3.23 28.88
CA ASN A 480 0.15 -3.40 30.32
C ASN A 480 0.60 -2.14 31.06
N ASN A 481 -0.33 -1.21 31.33
CA ASN A 481 -0.06 0.09 31.95
C ASN A 481 1.04 0.93 31.26
N TYR A 482 1.30 0.65 29.97
CA TYR A 482 2.37 1.26 29.17
C TYR A 482 3.79 1.05 29.73
N ILE A 483 3.97 0.10 30.66
CA ILE A 483 5.26 -0.15 31.31
C ILE A 483 6.23 -0.80 30.30
N PRO A 484 7.41 -0.19 30.04
CA PRO A 484 8.49 -0.80 29.27
C PRO A 484 8.87 -2.19 29.79
N LYS A 485 8.81 -3.22 28.94
CA LYS A 485 9.22 -4.59 29.30
C LYS A 485 9.93 -5.27 28.15
N GLN A 486 11.19 -5.66 28.35
CA GLN A 486 11.98 -6.37 27.34
C GLN A 486 11.36 -7.74 27.00
N ARG A 487 11.13 -8.01 25.71
CA ARG A 487 10.53 -9.25 25.18
C ARG A 487 11.52 -10.03 24.30
N LYS A 488 11.83 -11.26 24.68
CA LYS A 488 12.85 -12.10 24.00
C LYS A 488 12.27 -13.29 23.23
N ASP A 489 11.03 -13.65 23.53
CA ASP A 489 10.31 -14.82 23.02
C ASP A 489 9.92 -14.75 21.53
N GLY A 490 10.08 -13.58 20.90
CA GLY A 490 9.78 -13.37 19.49
C GLY A 490 8.30 -13.07 19.20
N ASN A 491 7.50 -12.83 20.24
CA ASN A 491 6.08 -12.50 20.10
C ASN A 491 5.82 -11.00 19.91
N VAL A 492 6.83 -10.15 20.14
CA VAL A 492 6.74 -8.69 19.97
C VAL A 492 7.76 -8.21 18.96
N TYR A 493 7.30 -7.62 17.86
CA TYR A 493 8.15 -7.08 16.82
C TYR A 493 7.51 -5.99 15.96
N GLY A 494 8.32 -5.08 15.43
CA GLY A 494 7.86 -4.05 14.49
C GLY A 494 7.61 -4.60 13.07
N PHE A 495 8.55 -5.38 12.55
CA PHE A 495 8.44 -6.05 11.25
C PHE A 495 9.04 -7.45 11.33
N LYS A 496 8.37 -8.44 10.74
CA LYS A 496 8.88 -9.82 10.63
C LYS A 496 8.62 -10.41 9.25
N SER A 497 9.61 -11.13 8.72
CA SER A 497 9.42 -12.05 7.59
C SER A 497 9.62 -13.49 8.06
N ASN A 498 8.59 -14.34 7.96
CA ASN A 498 8.69 -15.76 8.32
C ASN A 498 9.19 -16.64 7.17
N THR A 499 9.33 -16.08 5.98
CA THR A 499 9.63 -16.79 4.75
C THR A 499 10.62 -15.98 3.90
N ALA A 500 11.02 -16.52 2.73
CA ALA A 500 12.04 -15.91 1.87
C ALA A 500 11.52 -15.17 0.61
N PRO A 501 10.28 -14.66 0.49
CA PRO A 501 9.88 -13.92 -0.70
C PRO A 501 10.65 -12.60 -0.80
N PRO A 502 10.78 -12.03 -2.00
CA PRO A 502 11.43 -10.74 -2.18
C PRO A 502 10.59 -9.63 -1.53
N ILE A 503 11.25 -8.76 -0.76
CA ILE A 503 10.63 -7.68 0.02
C ILE A 503 11.38 -6.39 -0.27
N ASP A 504 10.69 -5.32 -0.63
CA ASP A 504 11.24 -3.96 -0.64
C ASP A 504 10.69 -3.19 0.56
N LEU A 505 11.50 -3.09 1.61
CA LEU A 505 11.21 -2.39 2.86
C LEU A 505 11.83 -1.00 2.82
N SER A 506 11.02 0.02 2.54
CA SER A 506 11.49 1.39 2.34
C SER A 506 10.77 2.38 3.26
N GLY A 507 11.55 3.10 4.09
CA GLY A 507 11.00 4.13 4.98
C GLY A 507 10.14 3.61 6.14
N LEU A 508 10.38 2.37 6.60
CA LEU A 508 9.80 1.86 7.86
C LEU A 508 10.35 2.65 9.06
N GLN A 509 9.48 3.08 9.95
CA GLN A 509 9.80 3.73 11.22
C GLN A 509 9.16 2.95 12.36
N VAL A 510 9.94 2.13 13.06
CA VAL A 510 9.53 1.51 14.32
C VAL A 510 9.91 2.46 15.44
N VAL A 511 8.96 3.15 16.06
CA VAL A 511 9.25 4.17 17.10
C VAL A 511 9.50 3.57 18.48
N ARG A 512 9.03 2.35 18.70
CA ARG A 512 9.25 1.56 19.92
C ARG A 512 9.17 0.09 19.56
N ALA A 513 10.08 -0.71 20.11
CA ALA A 513 10.04 -2.17 20.00
C ALA A 513 10.49 -2.81 21.32
N ASP A 514 9.53 -3.24 22.13
CA ASP A 514 9.81 -3.92 23.40
C ASP A 514 10.51 -5.27 23.18
N GLY A 515 10.36 -5.86 21.99
CA GLY A 515 11.13 -7.00 21.52
C GLY A 515 12.05 -6.66 20.36
N ARG A 516 11.73 -7.19 19.18
CA ARG A 516 12.56 -7.04 17.98
C ARG A 516 12.09 -5.87 17.11
N GLY A 517 12.99 -5.10 16.50
CA GLY A 517 12.61 -4.06 15.55
C GLY A 517 12.19 -4.64 14.21
N VAL A 518 13.19 -5.00 13.41
CA VAL A 518 13.09 -5.66 12.11
C VAL A 518 13.70 -7.05 12.21
N TRP A 519 12.90 -8.08 11.94
CA TRP A 519 13.31 -9.47 12.02
C TRP A 519 13.13 -10.17 10.67
N MET A 520 14.23 -10.31 9.93
CA MET A 520 14.28 -10.93 8.61
C MET A 520 15.30 -12.08 8.61
N PRO A 521 14.98 -13.21 9.27
CA PRO A 521 15.88 -14.36 9.35
C PRO A 521 16.09 -15.04 7.99
N TYR A 522 15.20 -14.78 7.03
CA TYR A 522 15.22 -15.29 5.66
C TYR A 522 15.09 -14.12 4.70
N SER A 523 15.85 -14.16 3.61
CA SER A 523 15.81 -13.10 2.61
C SER A 523 16.23 -13.63 1.25
N SER A 524 15.34 -13.58 0.25
CA SER A 524 15.69 -13.89 -1.14
C SER A 524 15.43 -12.68 -2.03
N GLY A 525 16.46 -11.87 -2.24
CA GLY A 525 16.37 -10.64 -3.03
C GLY A 525 15.72 -9.48 -2.28
N SER A 526 15.70 -9.49 -0.94
CA SER A 526 15.08 -8.40 -0.19
C SER A 526 15.95 -7.13 -0.20
N GLN A 527 15.31 -5.97 -0.16
CA GLN A 527 15.91 -4.66 -0.08
C GLN A 527 15.38 -3.93 1.15
N VAL A 528 16.26 -3.33 1.94
CA VAL A 528 15.91 -2.54 3.13
C VAL A 528 16.58 -1.19 3.02
N LYS A 529 15.80 -0.11 3.00
CA LYS A 529 16.29 1.25 2.74
C LYS A 529 15.74 2.23 3.76
N GLY A 530 16.63 2.92 4.48
CA GLY A 530 16.24 4.00 5.36
C GLY A 530 15.34 3.58 6.53
N ALA A 531 15.40 2.31 6.94
CA ALA A 531 14.57 1.81 8.04
C ALA A 531 15.11 2.34 9.38
N VAL A 532 14.23 2.85 10.21
CA VAL A 532 14.54 3.41 11.52
C VAL A 532 13.85 2.55 12.58
N VAL A 533 14.61 2.09 13.56
CA VAL A 533 14.08 1.45 14.76
C VAL A 533 14.51 2.30 15.96
N GLN A 534 13.60 2.67 16.83
CA GLN A 534 13.86 3.43 18.06
C GLN A 534 13.34 2.69 19.29
N GLN A 535 13.91 3.03 20.45
CA GLN A 535 13.56 2.48 21.75
C GLN A 535 13.49 0.94 21.76
N CYS A 536 14.37 0.28 20.99
CA CYS A 536 14.37 -1.18 20.91
C CYS A 536 15.03 -1.77 22.16
N MET A 537 14.34 -2.70 22.83
CA MET A 537 14.81 -3.28 24.08
C MET A 537 15.54 -4.62 23.91
N TYR A 538 15.49 -5.26 22.74
CA TYR A 538 16.19 -6.54 22.51
C TYR A 538 17.07 -6.54 21.26
N LYS A 539 16.49 -6.68 20.06
CA LYS A 539 17.26 -6.73 18.80
C LYS A 539 16.66 -5.80 17.76
N ALA A 540 17.36 -4.73 17.38
CA ALA A 540 16.80 -3.74 16.47
C ALA A 540 16.72 -4.27 15.03
N PHE A 541 17.80 -4.86 14.50
CA PHE A 541 17.79 -5.46 13.17
C PHE A 541 18.41 -6.87 13.23
N GLU A 542 17.68 -7.86 12.73
CA GLU A 542 18.18 -9.22 12.53
C GLU A 542 18.01 -9.59 11.05
N PHE A 543 19.12 -9.75 10.34
CA PHE A 543 19.14 -10.11 8.93
C PHE A 543 19.83 -11.46 8.74
N GLY A 544 19.16 -12.37 8.03
CA GLY A 544 19.66 -13.71 7.76
C GLY A 544 19.72 -14.61 8.99
N SER A 545 20.08 -15.86 8.77
CA SER A 545 20.25 -16.87 9.81
C SER A 545 21.46 -17.76 9.52
N ARG A 546 21.96 -18.45 10.54
CA ARG A 546 23.15 -19.30 10.44
C ARG A 546 22.88 -20.51 9.52
N GLY A 547 23.82 -20.82 8.64
CA GLY A 547 23.80 -21.94 7.70
C GLY A 547 23.06 -21.68 6.37
N ARG A 548 22.60 -20.45 6.12
CA ARG A 548 21.86 -20.09 4.90
C ARG A 548 22.80 -19.82 3.73
N THR A 549 22.66 -20.59 2.65
CA THR A 549 23.53 -20.50 1.45
C THR A 549 22.87 -19.83 0.26
N THR A 550 21.56 -19.57 0.29
CA THR A 550 20.76 -19.03 -0.85
C THR A 550 20.32 -17.58 -0.66
N ASP A 551 20.43 -17.06 0.57
CA ASP A 551 19.82 -15.79 0.92
C ASP A 551 20.56 -14.61 0.27
N VAL A 552 19.80 -13.64 -0.23
CA VAL A 552 20.30 -12.43 -0.90
C VAL A 552 19.62 -11.21 -0.33
N ILE A 553 20.39 -10.24 0.16
CA ILE A 553 19.84 -9.01 0.76
C ILE A 553 20.63 -7.76 0.37
N SER A 554 19.95 -6.62 0.28
CA SER A 554 20.59 -5.30 0.26
C SER A 554 20.03 -4.43 1.39
N VAL A 555 20.90 -3.81 2.18
CA VAL A 555 20.54 -2.95 3.30
C VAL A 555 21.31 -1.63 3.17
N ASN A 556 20.60 -0.50 3.19
CA ASN A 556 21.22 0.82 3.04
C ASN A 556 20.58 1.85 3.97
N GLY A 557 21.40 2.51 4.79
CA GLY A 557 20.98 3.71 5.53
C GLY A 557 20.05 3.43 6.71
N CYS A 558 20.18 2.27 7.37
CA CYS A 558 19.33 1.93 8.51
C CYS A 558 19.88 2.48 9.83
N TYR A 559 18.99 2.89 10.74
CA TYR A 559 19.34 3.43 12.06
C TYR A 559 18.71 2.61 13.20
N ALA A 560 19.54 2.18 14.16
CA ALA A 560 19.15 1.46 15.37
C ALA A 560 19.30 2.33 16.63
N GLY A 561 18.18 2.86 17.12
CA GLY A 561 18.06 3.52 18.43
C GLY A 561 17.65 2.51 19.50
N MET A 562 18.60 2.16 20.36
CA MET A 562 18.43 1.17 21.42
C MET A 562 17.89 1.83 22.70
N TYR A 563 17.19 1.06 23.53
CA TYR A 563 16.62 1.57 24.77
C TYR A 563 17.73 1.90 25.78
N ASN A 564 17.66 3.09 26.38
CA ASN A 564 18.72 3.60 27.24
C ASN A 564 18.60 3.07 28.68
N ASP A 565 18.86 1.77 28.86
CA ASP A 565 18.81 1.07 30.14
C ASP A 565 20.00 0.11 30.29
N THR A 566 20.88 0.41 31.25
CA THR A 566 22.09 -0.38 31.53
C THR A 566 21.81 -1.72 32.23
N SER A 567 20.59 -1.97 32.69
CA SER A 567 20.19 -3.26 33.27
C SER A 567 19.92 -4.34 32.20
N LEU A 568 19.63 -3.95 30.96
CA LEU A 568 19.34 -4.86 29.84
C LEU A 568 20.65 -5.29 29.13
N THR A 569 21.20 -6.45 29.51
CA THR A 569 22.56 -6.87 29.09
C THR A 569 22.67 -7.55 27.73
N ASP A 570 21.56 -7.85 27.07
CA ASP A 570 21.51 -8.61 25.81
C ASP A 570 20.90 -7.80 24.64
N GLN A 571 20.98 -6.48 24.74
CA GLN A 571 20.62 -5.58 23.65
C GLN A 571 21.63 -5.68 22.50
N VAL A 572 21.13 -5.88 21.28
CA VAL A 572 21.94 -5.92 20.05
C VAL A 572 21.35 -5.00 18.99
N ALA A 573 22.13 -4.07 18.46
CA ALA A 573 21.66 -3.18 17.40
C ALA A 573 21.52 -3.93 16.06
N TYR A 574 22.52 -4.70 15.65
CA TYR A 574 22.49 -5.46 14.40
C TYR A 574 22.93 -6.93 14.57
N THR A 575 22.18 -7.87 14.02
CA THR A 575 22.57 -9.27 13.91
C THR A 575 22.61 -9.67 12.45
N PHE A 576 23.72 -10.29 12.01
CA PHE A 576 23.91 -10.75 10.64
C PHE A 576 24.15 -12.26 10.59
N GLY A 577 23.34 -12.97 9.82
CA GLY A 577 23.53 -14.39 9.50
C GLY A 577 24.39 -14.61 8.26
N ASP A 578 24.23 -15.79 7.65
CA ASP A 578 24.87 -16.14 6.38
C ASP A 578 24.05 -15.65 5.18
N PHE A 579 24.75 -15.25 4.11
CA PHE A 579 24.12 -14.86 2.84
C PHE A 579 24.93 -15.41 1.66
N MET A 580 24.26 -15.74 0.56
CA MET A 580 24.91 -15.97 -0.73
C MET A 580 25.50 -14.67 -1.28
N ARG A 581 24.71 -13.59 -1.22
CA ARG A 581 25.07 -12.25 -1.70
C ARG A 581 24.49 -11.19 -0.77
N CYS A 582 25.30 -10.21 -0.39
CA CYS A 582 24.80 -9.04 0.35
C CYS A 582 25.37 -7.72 -0.17
N ASP A 583 24.63 -6.62 0.00
CA ASP A 583 25.14 -5.25 -0.11
C ASP A 583 24.61 -4.46 1.09
N ILE A 584 25.39 -4.42 2.17
CA ILE A 584 25.01 -3.83 3.46
C ILE A 584 25.95 -2.69 3.79
N LYS A 585 25.41 -1.47 3.93
CA LYS A 585 26.18 -0.25 4.19
C LYS A 585 25.37 0.85 4.88
N GLY A 586 26.06 1.87 5.38
CA GLY A 586 25.43 3.07 5.93
C GLY A 586 24.63 2.80 7.21
N LEU A 587 25.10 1.86 8.04
CA LEU A 587 24.45 1.50 9.30
C LEU A 587 24.82 2.48 10.40
N GLN A 588 23.87 2.86 11.24
CA GLN A 588 24.11 3.75 12.38
C GLN A 588 23.38 3.25 13.60
N TRP A 589 23.95 3.45 14.79
CA TRP A 589 23.28 3.08 16.03
C TRP A 589 23.53 4.08 17.15
N LYS A 590 22.66 4.04 18.14
CA LYS A 590 22.81 4.76 19.42
C LYS A 590 22.24 3.88 20.53
N GLY A 591 22.91 3.82 21.67
CA GLY A 591 22.44 3.07 22.83
C GLY A 591 23.26 3.35 24.09
N ALA A 592 22.88 2.69 25.19
CA ALA A 592 23.67 2.66 26.42
C ALA A 592 25.00 1.90 26.22
N SER A 593 25.93 2.03 27.16
CA SER A 593 27.28 1.45 27.07
C SER A 593 27.33 -0.07 27.03
N ASN A 594 26.27 -0.75 27.48
CA ASN A 594 26.13 -2.20 27.51
C ASN A 594 25.47 -2.78 26.24
N VAL A 595 25.07 -1.94 25.28
CA VAL A 595 24.49 -2.41 24.02
C VAL A 595 25.58 -2.94 23.11
N THR A 596 25.37 -4.14 22.57
CA THR A 596 26.26 -4.72 21.56
C THR A 596 25.94 -4.11 20.18
N PRO A 597 26.90 -3.43 19.52
CA PRO A 597 26.64 -2.77 18.24
C PRO A 597 26.26 -3.76 17.13
N TYR A 598 26.98 -4.88 17.05
CA TYR A 598 26.66 -5.94 16.11
C TYR A 598 27.08 -7.32 16.60
N VAL A 599 26.39 -8.35 16.13
CA VAL A 599 26.75 -9.76 16.29
C VAL A 599 26.76 -10.44 14.92
N LEU A 600 27.83 -11.18 14.63
CA LEU A 600 27.89 -12.08 13.50
C LEU A 600 27.44 -13.48 13.97
N ASN A 601 26.34 -13.96 13.41
CA ASN A 601 25.78 -15.29 13.64
C ASN A 601 25.92 -16.14 12.36
N ASN A 602 27.15 -16.21 11.85
CA ASN A 602 27.49 -16.88 10.61
C ASN A 602 28.18 -18.23 10.86
N ALA A 603 27.99 -19.17 9.95
CA ALA A 603 28.79 -20.39 9.82
C ALA A 603 29.62 -20.38 8.53
N LEU A 604 29.20 -19.57 7.56
CA LEU A 604 29.80 -19.46 6.24
C LEU A 604 30.62 -18.16 6.18
N ASN A 605 31.84 -18.29 5.67
CA ASN A 605 32.76 -17.16 5.51
C ASN A 605 32.78 -16.63 4.06
N TYR A 606 31.66 -16.71 3.34
CA TYR A 606 31.60 -16.50 1.89
C TYR A 606 30.58 -15.43 1.46
N TYR A 607 31.02 -14.46 0.66
CA TYR A 607 30.15 -13.66 -0.22
C TYR A 607 30.73 -13.66 -1.64
N GLU A 608 29.87 -13.73 -2.65
CA GLU A 608 30.32 -13.67 -4.06
C GLU A 608 30.99 -12.34 -4.43
N ALA A 609 31.74 -12.34 -5.54
CA ALA A 609 32.44 -11.16 -6.04
C ALA A 609 31.49 -9.97 -6.30
N GLY A 610 31.90 -8.77 -5.86
CA GLY A 610 31.11 -7.54 -6.06
C GLY A 610 29.96 -7.34 -5.06
N LYS A 611 30.04 -8.01 -3.90
CA LYS A 611 29.10 -7.93 -2.77
C LYS A 611 29.84 -7.59 -1.48
N GLU A 612 29.19 -6.83 -0.59
CA GLU A 612 29.84 -6.10 0.52
C GLU A 612 28.98 -6.12 1.81
N LEU A 613 29.65 -6.22 2.96
CA LEU A 613 29.11 -6.00 4.30
C LEU A 613 30.04 -5.01 5.02
N ASP A 614 29.59 -3.76 5.13
CA ASP A 614 30.32 -2.68 5.78
C ASP A 614 29.79 -2.44 7.20
N LEU A 615 30.57 -2.85 8.19
CA LEU A 615 30.28 -2.64 9.60
C LEU A 615 31.17 -1.55 10.22
N THR A 616 31.94 -0.80 9.41
CA THR A 616 32.95 0.13 9.93
C THR A 616 32.36 1.27 10.76
N SER A 617 31.11 1.66 10.49
CA SER A 617 30.35 2.63 11.27
C SER A 617 29.86 2.10 12.62
N LEU A 618 29.98 0.78 12.86
CA LEU A 618 29.63 0.09 14.11
C LEU A 618 30.90 -0.35 14.86
N ASP A 619 32.04 0.26 14.58
CA ASP A 619 33.38 -0.17 15.01
C ASP A 619 33.73 -1.61 14.59
N GLY A 620 33.08 -2.09 13.53
CA GLY A 620 33.26 -3.42 12.98
C GLY A 620 34.24 -3.51 11.81
N ARG A 621 34.36 -4.73 11.28
CA ARG A 621 35.19 -5.03 10.10
C ARG A 621 34.43 -4.84 8.80
N PHE A 622 35.17 -4.54 7.74
CA PHE A 622 34.65 -4.50 6.39
C PHE A 622 34.85 -5.85 5.72
N TYR A 623 33.81 -6.37 5.07
CA TYR A 623 33.84 -7.65 4.37
C TYR A 623 33.45 -7.44 2.92
N LYS A 624 34.31 -7.85 2.00
CA LYS A 624 34.06 -7.71 0.56
C LYS A 624 34.50 -8.95 -0.19
N GLY A 625 33.62 -9.42 -1.08
CA GLY A 625 33.91 -10.53 -2.00
C GLY A 625 34.81 -10.05 -3.14
N TYR A 626 36.00 -10.63 -3.25
CA TYR A 626 36.94 -10.42 -4.35
C TYR A 626 37.25 -11.80 -4.98
N SER A 627 36.35 -12.33 -5.82
CA SER A 627 36.36 -13.68 -6.43
C SER A 627 35.80 -14.81 -5.53
N ASN A 628 35.80 -16.07 -6.02
CA ASN A 628 35.19 -17.26 -5.39
C ASN A 628 35.87 -17.71 -4.06
N THR A 629 36.58 -16.81 -3.37
CA THR A 629 37.30 -17.09 -2.14
C THR A 629 36.70 -16.38 -0.94
N LEU A 630 36.72 -17.10 0.19
CA LEU A 630 36.25 -16.70 1.51
C LEU A 630 36.98 -15.43 2.01
N PHE A 631 36.29 -14.60 2.79
CA PHE A 631 36.65 -13.22 3.20
C PHE A 631 38.13 -12.85 3.36
N THR A 632 38.49 -11.60 2.99
CA THR A 632 39.32 -10.69 3.84
C THR A 632 39.39 -9.25 3.29
N GLN A 633 39.09 -8.25 4.15
CA GLN A 633 39.75 -6.94 4.11
C GLN A 633 39.64 -6.19 5.47
N GLU A 634 40.74 -6.11 6.23
CA GLU A 634 40.90 -5.08 7.27
C GLU A 634 41.51 -3.82 6.63
N ARG A 635 40.80 -2.68 6.73
CA ARG A 635 41.28 -1.30 6.49
C ARG A 635 42.52 -1.18 5.57
N GLY A 636 42.37 -1.45 4.28
CA GLY A 636 43.39 -1.16 3.28
C GLY A 636 44.62 -2.09 3.26
N LEU A 637 44.71 -3.11 4.13
CA LEU A 637 45.76 -4.12 4.10
C LEU A 637 45.19 -5.49 3.72
N ARG A 638 45.74 -6.09 2.66
CA ARG A 638 45.41 -7.44 2.21
C ARG A 638 46.07 -8.47 3.14
N GLY A 639 45.33 -9.00 4.10
CA GLY A 639 45.77 -10.14 4.91
C GLY A 639 45.22 -11.45 4.36
N PHE A 640 46.06 -12.31 3.78
CA PHE A 640 45.68 -13.68 3.42
C PHE A 640 45.90 -14.60 4.63
N ILE A 641 44.84 -15.20 5.16
CA ILE A 641 44.96 -16.40 6.00
C ILE A 641 44.48 -17.57 5.15
N ASN A 642 45.41 -18.46 4.79
CA ASN A 642 45.05 -19.77 4.24
C ASN A 642 44.94 -20.78 5.39
N THR A 643 43.96 -21.67 5.30
CA THR A 643 43.48 -22.60 6.32
C THR A 643 44.57 -23.39 7.04
N SER A 644 44.42 -23.53 8.36
CA SER A 644 45.22 -24.40 9.22
C SER A 644 44.92 -25.88 8.97
N GLY A 645 45.84 -26.58 8.31
CA GLY A 645 46.06 -28.01 8.51
C GLY A 645 47.21 -28.21 9.50
N ALA A 646 47.23 -29.33 10.23
CA ALA A 646 48.16 -29.63 11.33
C ALA A 646 49.67 -29.73 10.96
N SER A 647 50.11 -29.11 9.87
CA SER A 647 51.49 -29.13 9.41
C SER A 647 51.92 -27.91 8.58
N SER A 648 51.17 -26.80 8.54
CA SER A 648 51.55 -25.67 7.68
C SER A 648 52.61 -24.74 8.30
N THR A 649 53.84 -24.83 7.80
CA THR A 649 54.89 -23.80 7.91
C THR A 649 54.57 -22.64 6.96
N ALA A 650 53.73 -21.69 7.38
CA ALA A 650 53.48 -20.47 6.61
C ALA A 650 54.39 -19.33 7.08
N ALA A 651 55.30 -18.87 6.22
CA ALA A 651 56.03 -17.63 6.42
C ALA A 651 55.08 -16.44 6.23
N VAL A 652 55.07 -15.51 7.17
CA VAL A 652 54.24 -14.30 7.14
C VAL A 652 55.01 -13.19 6.41
N GLU A 653 54.54 -12.77 5.22
CA GLU A 653 55.02 -11.57 4.52
C GLU A 653 54.22 -10.35 5.03
N THR A 654 54.80 -9.54 5.93
CA THR A 654 54.10 -8.42 6.58
C THR A 654 54.18 -7.07 5.84
N LEU A 655 55.03 -6.89 4.82
CA LEU A 655 55.09 -5.62 4.09
C LEU A 655 55.72 -5.77 2.70
N ARG A 656 54.92 -5.61 1.64
CA ARG A 656 55.40 -5.52 0.26
C ARG A 656 55.50 -4.04 -0.15
N LEU A 657 56.71 -3.49 -0.14
CA LEU A 657 57.02 -2.20 -0.77
C LEU A 657 57.42 -2.47 -2.23
N SER A 658 56.55 -2.12 -3.17
CA SER A 658 56.85 -2.21 -4.61
C SER A 658 56.84 -0.81 -5.23
N GLY A 659 57.95 -0.43 -5.85
CA GLY A 659 58.02 0.72 -6.74
C GLY A 659 58.04 0.24 -8.18
N THR A 660 57.11 0.72 -9.01
CA THR A 660 57.14 0.48 -10.46
C THR A 660 58.10 1.47 -11.10
N ASN A 661 59.18 1.01 -11.71
CA ASN A 661 60.02 1.84 -12.58
C ASN A 661 59.87 1.34 -14.02
N THR A 662 59.50 2.23 -14.92
CA THR A 662 59.12 1.94 -16.32
C THR A 662 60.35 1.76 -17.23
N GLY A 663 61.30 0.92 -16.82
CA GLY A 663 62.52 0.62 -17.57
C GLY A 663 63.13 -0.72 -17.16
N ALA A 664 63.64 -1.48 -18.13
CA ALA A 664 63.92 -2.92 -18.07
C ALA A 664 64.80 -3.45 -16.89
N LYS A 665 64.51 -4.71 -16.53
CA LYS A 665 65.06 -5.62 -15.49
C LYS A 665 64.44 -5.48 -14.08
N MET A 666 63.62 -6.48 -13.73
CA MET A 666 62.92 -6.62 -12.45
C MET A 666 63.90 -6.83 -11.29
N LEU A 667 63.83 -5.97 -10.28
CA LEU A 667 64.39 -6.15 -8.94
C LEU A 667 63.23 -6.11 -7.94
N ASN A 668 62.94 -7.23 -7.29
CA ASN A 668 62.03 -7.28 -6.15
C ASN A 668 62.87 -7.32 -4.87
N THR A 669 62.71 -6.33 -3.99
CA THR A 669 63.25 -6.34 -2.62
C THR A 669 62.07 -6.46 -1.65
N GLY A 670 62.03 -7.52 -0.85
CA GLY A 670 61.00 -7.71 0.20
C GLY A 670 61.60 -7.59 1.60
N LEU A 671 60.81 -7.09 2.56
CA LEU A 671 61.10 -7.13 3.99
C LEU A 671 60.23 -8.26 4.59
N GLY A 672 60.84 -9.36 5.03
CA GLY A 672 60.14 -10.47 5.68
C GLY A 672 60.67 -10.73 7.08
N ILE A 673 59.79 -11.00 8.05
CA ILE A 673 60.16 -11.49 9.38
C ILE A 673 59.85 -12.99 9.44
N ARG A 674 60.88 -13.83 9.65
CA ARG A 674 60.73 -15.28 9.83
C ARG A 674 60.75 -15.61 11.32
N ASN A 675 59.88 -16.53 11.76
CA ASN A 675 60.02 -17.24 13.03
C ASN A 675 60.57 -18.65 12.75
N THR A 676 61.68 -19.02 13.38
CA THR A 676 62.49 -20.18 12.97
C THR A 676 62.31 -21.42 13.87
N VAL A 677 61.45 -21.36 14.90
CA VAL A 677 61.12 -22.52 15.75
C VAL A 677 59.61 -22.67 15.94
N SER A 678 59.13 -23.91 15.86
CA SER A 678 57.71 -24.31 15.86
C SER A 678 57.03 -24.23 17.24
N ASP A 679 57.74 -23.81 18.28
CA ASP A 679 57.26 -23.81 19.67
C ASP A 679 56.80 -22.44 20.20
N GLY A 680 56.87 -21.39 19.38
CA GLY A 680 56.42 -20.05 19.75
C GLY A 680 57.41 -19.24 20.61
N THR A 681 58.66 -19.69 20.78
CA THR A 681 59.69 -18.96 21.55
C THR A 681 60.77 -18.28 20.71
N GLY A 682 60.65 -18.32 19.37
CA GLY A 682 61.65 -17.77 18.46
C GLY A 682 61.67 -16.23 18.34
N TYR A 683 62.87 -15.69 18.15
CA TYR A 683 63.09 -14.26 17.91
C TYR A 683 62.76 -13.87 16.45
N GLY A 684 62.31 -12.63 16.24
CA GLY A 684 62.04 -12.09 14.91
C GLY A 684 63.32 -11.61 14.23
N ALA A 685 63.60 -12.12 13.04
CA ALA A 685 64.73 -11.68 12.21
C ALA A 685 64.24 -11.07 10.89
N LEU A 686 64.81 -9.94 10.47
CA LEU A 686 64.47 -9.28 9.20
C LEU A 686 65.37 -9.81 8.09
N ILE A 687 64.77 -10.49 7.11
CA ILE A 687 65.49 -11.12 5.99
C ILE A 687 65.30 -10.30 4.71
N LEU A 688 66.41 -9.90 4.10
CA LEU A 688 66.44 -9.23 2.81
C LEU A 688 66.57 -10.28 1.70
N TYR A 689 65.55 -10.34 0.85
CA TYR A 689 65.53 -11.19 -0.35
C TYR A 689 65.93 -10.37 -1.57
N ALA A 690 66.70 -10.98 -2.47
CA ALA A 690 66.68 -10.55 -3.87
C ALA A 690 66.39 -11.73 -4.79
N SER A 691 65.78 -11.42 -5.92
CA SER A 691 65.39 -12.40 -6.94
C SER A 691 66.26 -12.22 -8.17
N LEU A 692 66.81 -13.33 -8.67
CA LEU A 692 67.35 -13.44 -10.01
C LEU A 692 66.56 -14.53 -10.73
N ALA A 693 65.98 -14.21 -11.90
CA ALA A 693 65.19 -15.14 -12.71
C ALA A 693 64.01 -15.83 -11.97
N GLY A 694 63.35 -15.13 -11.05
CA GLY A 694 62.12 -15.62 -10.40
C GLY A 694 62.33 -16.48 -9.15
N THR A 695 63.57 -16.85 -8.80
CA THR A 695 63.88 -17.59 -7.57
C THR A 695 64.26 -16.61 -6.46
N ALA A 696 63.43 -16.52 -5.41
CA ALA A 696 63.73 -15.69 -4.23
C ALA A 696 64.81 -16.37 -3.38
N THR A 697 65.98 -15.75 -3.25
CA THR A 697 67.06 -16.23 -2.38
C THR A 697 67.27 -15.25 -1.23
N PRO A 698 67.32 -15.72 0.03
CA PRO A 698 67.62 -14.85 1.16
C PRO A 698 69.11 -14.49 1.15
N ILE A 699 69.45 -13.22 1.30
CA ILE A 699 70.83 -12.73 1.10
C ILE A 699 71.46 -12.33 2.44
N VAL A 700 70.75 -11.56 3.25
CA VAL A 700 71.21 -11.07 4.56
C VAL A 700 70.07 -11.15 5.57
N GLU A 701 70.42 -11.51 6.80
CA GLU A 701 69.55 -11.47 7.96
C GLU A 701 70.04 -10.41 8.96
N VAL A 702 69.12 -9.55 9.42
CA VAL A 702 69.26 -8.80 10.67
C VAL A 702 68.71 -9.70 11.79
N PHE A 703 69.55 -10.08 12.75
CA PHE A 703 69.17 -11.02 13.80
C PHE A 703 69.36 -10.44 15.20
N GLY A 704 68.57 -10.94 16.14
CA GLY A 704 68.77 -10.81 17.58
C GLY A 704 68.48 -12.15 18.24
N ASP A 705 69.47 -12.78 18.89
CA ASP A 705 69.35 -14.14 19.46
C ASP A 705 69.28 -14.15 21.00
N GLY A 706 68.98 -12.99 21.58
CA GLY A 706 68.95 -12.77 23.03
C GLY A 706 70.33 -12.47 23.65
N VAL A 707 71.43 -12.66 22.90
CA VAL A 707 72.81 -12.38 23.36
C VAL A 707 73.52 -11.40 22.44
N ASN A 708 73.31 -11.51 21.13
CA ASN A 708 73.91 -10.66 20.10
C ASN A 708 72.83 -10.05 19.21
N THR A 709 73.13 -8.87 18.66
CA THR A 709 72.39 -8.29 17.53
C THR A 709 73.36 -8.02 16.39
N GLY A 710 72.98 -8.33 15.16
CA GLY A 710 73.92 -8.20 14.04
C GLY A 710 73.33 -8.40 12.65
N LEU A 711 74.22 -8.31 11.65
CA LEU A 711 73.95 -8.57 10.23
C LEU A 711 74.78 -9.79 9.81
N ARG A 712 74.16 -10.81 9.21
CA ARG A 712 74.88 -11.99 8.67
C ARG A 712 74.37 -12.43 7.29
N PRO A 713 75.25 -12.93 6.40
CA PRO A 713 74.82 -13.61 5.19
C PRO A 713 74.17 -14.97 5.53
N LEU A 714 73.13 -15.36 4.79
CA LEU A 714 72.38 -16.60 5.02
C LEU A 714 72.85 -17.79 4.18
N THR A 715 73.81 -17.59 3.26
CA THR A 715 74.42 -18.67 2.46
C THR A 715 75.94 -18.57 2.50
N ASP A 716 76.59 -19.67 2.85
CA ASP A 716 78.05 -19.75 2.92
C ASP A 716 78.68 -19.52 1.54
N ALA A 717 79.76 -18.74 1.54
CA ALA A 717 80.65 -18.49 0.39
C ALA A 717 79.99 -17.98 -0.91
N SER A 718 78.75 -17.46 -0.85
CA SER A 718 78.00 -17.15 -2.08
C SER A 718 77.98 -15.66 -2.47
N ARG A 719 78.28 -14.70 -1.58
CA ARG A 719 78.12 -13.26 -1.90
C ARG A 719 79.21 -12.38 -1.28
N ASP A 720 79.70 -11.45 -2.10
CA ASP A 720 80.67 -10.43 -1.73
C ASP A 720 79.99 -9.20 -1.10
N LEU A 721 80.61 -8.58 -0.09
CA LEU A 721 80.19 -7.30 0.49
C LEU A 721 80.63 -6.12 -0.39
N GLY A 722 80.14 -6.10 -1.63
CA GLY A 722 80.44 -5.12 -2.67
C GLY A 722 81.15 -5.71 -3.89
N ASP A 723 81.27 -4.92 -4.95
CA ASP A 723 82.02 -5.25 -6.18
C ASP A 723 82.97 -4.10 -6.57
N ALA A 724 83.66 -4.24 -7.70
CA ALA A 724 84.62 -3.23 -8.19
C ALA A 724 83.98 -1.85 -8.46
N THR A 725 82.66 -1.79 -8.66
CA THR A 725 81.88 -0.59 -8.94
C THR A 725 81.08 -0.08 -7.73
N HIS A 726 80.70 -0.96 -6.80
CA HIS A 726 79.86 -0.67 -5.64
C HIS A 726 80.53 -1.19 -4.38
N ARG A 727 81.30 -0.31 -3.74
CA ARG A 727 82.01 -0.58 -2.48
C ARG A 727 81.50 0.33 -1.38
N PHE A 728 81.50 -0.16 -0.14
CA PHE A 728 81.32 0.71 1.01
C PHE A 728 82.40 1.80 0.98
N ARG A 729 81.98 3.06 0.93
CA ARG A 729 82.93 4.19 0.89
C ARG A 729 83.71 4.32 2.20
N ARG A 730 83.09 3.96 3.32
CA ARG A 730 83.66 3.88 4.68
C ARG A 730 82.89 2.82 5.49
N GLY A 731 83.58 2.10 6.37
CA GLY A 731 82.99 1.21 7.38
C GLY A 731 83.63 1.47 8.73
N TYR A 732 82.84 1.56 9.79
CA TYR A 732 83.32 1.62 11.17
C TYR A 732 83.08 0.26 11.82
N PHE A 733 84.16 -0.43 12.18
CA PHE A 733 84.12 -1.69 12.91
C PHE A 733 84.61 -1.42 14.33
N SER A 734 83.83 -1.79 15.34
CA SER A 734 84.07 -1.38 16.72
C SER A 734 85.20 -2.13 17.43
N GLU A 735 85.55 -3.34 16.98
CA GLU A 735 86.55 -4.18 17.68
C GLU A 735 87.57 -4.84 16.75
N SER A 736 87.18 -5.84 15.95
CA SER A 736 88.11 -6.52 15.04
C SER A 736 87.44 -6.87 13.72
N LEU A 737 88.23 -6.84 12.64
CA LEU A 737 87.85 -7.37 11.34
C LEU A 737 88.69 -8.62 11.10
N ALA A 738 88.06 -9.77 10.85
CA ALA A 738 88.75 -11.02 10.55
C ALA A 738 88.33 -11.53 9.17
N VAL A 739 89.30 -12.00 8.38
CA VAL A 739 89.05 -12.61 7.06
C VAL A 739 89.61 -14.03 7.10
N GLY A 740 88.76 -15.04 6.88
CA GLY A 740 89.15 -16.45 6.95
C GLY A 740 89.62 -16.89 8.35
N GLY A 741 89.07 -16.30 9.41
CA GLY A 741 89.44 -16.61 10.80
C GLY A 741 90.69 -15.87 11.32
N ASN A 742 91.36 -15.06 10.49
CA ASN A 742 92.56 -14.33 10.87
C ASN A 742 92.25 -12.84 11.11
N PRO A 743 92.65 -12.25 12.25
CA PRO A 743 92.48 -10.82 12.49
C PRO A 743 93.29 -10.00 11.49
N VAL A 744 92.65 -9.02 10.84
CA VAL A 744 93.29 -8.05 9.96
C VAL A 744 94.06 -7.08 10.86
N GLY A 745 95.38 -7.26 10.91
CA GLY A 745 96.26 -6.80 11.99
C GLY A 745 96.11 -5.34 12.43
N VAL A 746 96.01 -5.14 13.74
CA VAL A 746 95.96 -3.83 14.41
C VAL A 746 97.38 -3.24 14.46
N LYS A 747 97.57 -2.03 13.90
CA LYS A 747 98.85 -1.32 13.98
C LYS A 747 99.06 -0.74 15.38
N VAL A 748 100.17 -1.05 16.03
CA VAL A 748 100.56 -0.53 17.35
C VAL A 748 101.89 0.23 17.29
N ALA A 749 102.31 0.81 18.41
CA ALA A 749 103.62 1.44 18.53
C ALA A 749 104.75 0.40 18.37
N VAL A 750 105.90 0.84 17.87
CA VAL A 750 107.06 -0.04 17.66
C VAL A 750 107.47 -0.66 19.00
N PRO A 751 107.51 -2.00 19.10
CA PRO A 751 107.87 -2.66 20.35
C PRO A 751 109.33 -2.33 20.71
N ALA A 752 109.56 -1.93 21.96
CA ALA A 752 110.91 -1.60 22.43
C ALA A 752 111.84 -2.83 22.46
N THR A 753 111.27 -4.02 22.61
CA THR A 753 111.97 -5.30 22.66
C THR A 753 111.14 -6.41 22.01
N ALA A 754 111.79 -7.52 21.66
CA ALA A 754 111.11 -8.73 21.17
C ALA A 754 110.08 -9.31 22.17
N THR A 755 110.10 -8.86 23.43
CA THR A 755 109.20 -9.31 24.50
C THR A 755 108.21 -8.24 25.00
N SER A 756 108.11 -7.12 24.28
CA SER A 756 107.18 -6.03 24.66
C SER A 756 105.74 -6.50 24.64
N VAL A 757 104.90 -5.89 25.49
CA VAL A 757 103.48 -6.27 25.61
C VAL A 757 102.80 -6.19 24.25
N GLY A 758 102.20 -7.28 23.80
CA GLY A 758 101.57 -7.39 22.49
C GLY A 758 100.72 -8.64 22.35
N SER A 759 99.74 -8.60 21.47
CA SER A 759 98.85 -9.72 21.16
C SER A 759 99.05 -10.18 19.72
N VAL A 760 98.86 -11.47 19.48
CA VAL A 760 99.08 -12.10 18.16
C VAL A 760 98.33 -11.36 17.06
N GLY A 761 99.02 -11.06 15.96
CA GLY A 761 98.46 -10.36 14.80
C GLY A 761 98.57 -8.83 14.87
N GLN A 762 99.01 -8.25 15.99
CA GLN A 762 99.42 -6.84 16.02
C GLN A 762 100.69 -6.65 15.20
N TRP A 763 100.82 -5.51 14.53
CA TRP A 763 102.02 -5.15 13.78
C TRP A 763 102.44 -3.71 14.05
N ALA A 764 103.72 -3.42 13.89
CA ALA A 764 104.26 -2.06 13.96
C ALA A 764 105.32 -1.90 12.87
N ALA A 765 105.67 -0.68 12.51
CA ALA A 765 106.76 -0.45 11.57
C ALA A 765 107.47 0.86 11.93
N ASP A 766 108.79 0.85 11.80
CA ASP A 766 109.61 2.07 11.73
C ASP A 766 110.27 2.17 10.34
N THR A 767 111.20 3.10 10.19
CA THR A 767 111.93 3.33 8.93
C THR A 767 112.85 2.17 8.54
N SER A 768 113.14 1.25 9.46
CA SER A 768 114.16 0.22 9.31
C SER A 768 113.57 -1.19 9.40
N TYR A 769 112.43 -1.39 10.06
CA TYR A 769 111.85 -2.69 10.32
C TYR A 769 110.32 -2.71 10.31
N LEU A 770 109.75 -3.82 9.83
CA LEU A 770 108.36 -4.23 10.07
C LEU A 770 108.37 -5.25 11.21
N TYR A 771 107.54 -5.03 12.22
CA TYR A 771 107.38 -5.85 13.42
C TYR A 771 106.02 -6.52 13.41
N ILE A 772 105.95 -7.80 13.75
CA ILE A 772 104.71 -8.57 13.88
C ILE A 772 104.75 -9.35 15.19
N CYS A 773 103.70 -9.22 16.00
CA CYS A 773 103.52 -10.00 17.21
C CYS A 773 102.98 -11.38 16.81
N VAL A 774 103.80 -12.42 16.96
CA VAL A 774 103.50 -13.78 16.50
C VAL A 774 102.99 -14.70 17.61
N ALA A 775 103.27 -14.35 18.87
CA ALA A 775 102.71 -14.96 20.08
C ALA A 775 102.56 -13.86 21.13
N THR A 776 101.78 -14.07 22.20
CA THR A 776 101.62 -13.06 23.27
C THR A 776 102.98 -12.58 23.75
N ASN A 777 103.19 -11.27 23.71
CA ASN A 777 104.43 -10.59 24.05
C ASN A 777 105.64 -11.15 23.30
N THR A 778 105.48 -11.62 22.07
CA THR A 778 106.56 -12.18 21.25
C THR A 778 106.53 -11.51 19.88
N TRP A 779 107.47 -10.60 19.69
CA TRP A 779 107.61 -9.79 18.48
C TRP A 779 108.75 -10.31 17.61
N MET A 780 108.43 -10.57 16.36
CA MET A 780 109.42 -10.78 15.30
C MET A 780 109.50 -9.51 14.45
N ARG A 781 110.66 -9.27 13.86
CA ARG A 781 110.86 -8.14 12.94
C ARG A 781 111.63 -8.57 11.69
N THR A 782 111.36 -7.90 10.58
CA THR A 782 112.13 -8.01 9.33
C THR A 782 112.65 -6.63 8.93
N ALA A 783 113.88 -6.57 8.41
CA ALA A 783 114.47 -5.33 7.95
C ALA A 783 113.80 -4.85 6.65
N LEU A 784 113.65 -3.52 6.51
CA LEU A 784 113.06 -2.85 5.36
C LEU A 784 114.18 -2.19 4.54
N GLU A 785 115.04 -2.99 3.91
CA GLU A 785 116.29 -2.48 3.29
C GLU A 785 116.14 -2.10 1.80
N THR A 786 115.23 -2.73 1.05
CA THR A 786 114.91 -2.37 -0.34
C THR A 786 113.49 -2.81 -0.67
N TRP A 787 112.78 -2.06 -1.51
CA TRP A 787 111.39 -2.32 -1.92
C TRP A 787 111.24 -3.55 -2.81
#